data_AF-A0A7X5QS48-F1
#
_entry.id   AF-A0A7X5QS48-F1
#
_cell.length_a   1.000
_cell.length_b   1.000
_cell.length_c   1.000
_cell.angle_alpha   90.00
_cell.angle_beta   90.00
_cell.angle_gamma   90.00
#
_symmetry.space_group_name_H-M   'P 1'
#
loop_
_entity.id
_entity.type
_entity.pdbx_description
1 polymer ?
#
loop_
_entity_poly.entity_id
_entity_poly.type
_entity_poly.pdbx_seq_one_letter_code
_entity_poly.pdbx_strand_id
1 'polypeptide(L)'
;MGNELRIIGAKGGGGGHTPVEAPNTLRSISSFHIVDLISEGEIAGLVNGMQSVYLDGTALANADGTLNFYGVSVQVRPGTQDQDYIPGYGGVESDTAVATELKSGTPWIHELTDTDLSAVRITLQVDALQKSNTSNGDINGYTIQYAIDVSTDGGAYNTVLNTAFSGKCTGPYQRSHRIDLPAATEGWNVRVRRITPNANSATVSDTTRIVSITEIIDVKLRYPNSALVAISGDASQFNNIPSRAYEIFGRKIKIPSNYNPQTRSYTGVWDGSFQTEWTNNPAWVLYDMVTQDRFGLGDLIDASMVDKWELYRIAQYCDQMVPDGKGGQEPRFTCNTYLQSQADAYKLLGDLASIFRGVSYWMGGSIVSVADMPQDPIFTYTDTNVIDGKFTYQSSPRKTRYTTALVTWNDPDNAYGQAVEYVEDRDGLARYGLQQIEMVAFGCTSQGQAHRAGQWALVSSQLETDSVSFAVGLDGLLGAIPGRIIRVQDSARAGARQGGRIGSATSSSVTVDVLPDEVQVGDSLTVHTPAGVAETHTINAIDTVARRLSISGSFTATPVAQSVWAVESTTLVTQHFRVLSVSEDSTDDEIRFTISAIQHNPSKFAHIDDGAAIQIPPISKLPTGPQVPPTNVRVGSHVVIEQGIANNVMTIEWDKAEGAANYKVEWQKDEGQWIQAGTTPLTSTDVHGIYTGIYTARVTAFNNGNTPSLATLSDPTPLLGKTGSPPLLASLTTESLIFGIGIHWTFPDGVSDTQRTEIWASTTTVRPDADDTIAYHMGDFAYPGDSTELHGLVAGTSLFFWGRMVDKAGNIGPWYPETGAVNGQSSSDAGPILEYLTGQITKSQLGQELQEAIDSIDGLQSFIEPPAAWANDVAYSTGAFVSHNGQLWLALEDVAAGGAEPGTDPEVWRDVGAVTQTAAGLALQMSQVNLTVEELDGQVQATAEKTDSVYAQLNPKKIGVDTEGTIGGENDLPVTAGYFSQTLAQVNDNQALGKRLTTVQAQFGSQLAGVTTQIDTLADDQQALASQVTTVQATAGEAQASAQLAFQTAANVDGKVSSAIIGKVGVTTDGKYYSAGFAVGIDNSGGTVQSQFLVTADTFAILPTTAGGTAVAPFVIQGGQTFISQALIGTGWITNAMIGNTIQSTAVDVNGNPLWSLNKTTGLVMRGSSAAGRTEIDGNGGRTYDSSGTLRVRWGIW
;
A
#
# COMPACT_ATOMS: atom_id res chain seq x y z
N MET A 1 -21.71 -125.90 18.60
CA MET A 1 -20.31 -125.60 18.96
C MET A 1 -19.50 -125.62 17.67
N GLY A 2 -18.65 -124.61 17.44
CA GLY A 2 -17.80 -124.51 16.24
C GLY A 2 -18.56 -124.16 14.95
N ASN A 3 -18.00 -123.40 14.00
CA ASN A 3 -16.73 -122.66 14.02
C ASN A 3 -16.91 -121.27 13.40
N GLU A 4 -16.12 -120.32 13.86
CA GLU A 4 -16.03 -118.97 13.29
C GLU A 4 -15.22 -118.99 11.98
N LEU A 5 -15.61 -118.17 11.00
CA LEU A 5 -14.72 -117.74 9.93
C LEU A 5 -14.57 -116.21 9.98
N ARG A 6 -13.50 -115.79 10.66
CA ARG A 6 -13.14 -114.40 10.93
C ARG A 6 -12.56 -113.73 9.68
N ILE A 7 -13.39 -113.05 8.89
CA ILE A 7 -12.92 -112.17 7.82
C ILE A 7 -12.51 -110.82 8.45
N ILE A 8 -11.25 -110.42 8.24
CA ILE A 8 -10.70 -109.17 8.76
C ILE A 8 -10.66 -108.13 7.62
N GLY A 9 -11.64 -107.23 7.60
CA GLY A 9 -11.60 -106.03 6.77
C GLY A 9 -10.76 -104.94 7.44
N ALA A 10 -9.72 -104.46 6.78
CA ALA A 10 -8.82 -103.44 7.33
C ALA A 10 -9.51 -102.06 7.42
N LYS A 11 -9.35 -101.39 8.56
CA LYS A 11 -9.92 -100.05 8.80
C LYS A 11 -9.05 -98.98 8.14
N GLY A 12 -9.20 -98.81 6.82
CA GLY A 12 -8.52 -97.76 6.05
C GLY A 12 -8.97 -96.36 6.50
N GLY A 13 -8.10 -95.64 7.21
CA GLY A 13 -8.38 -94.29 7.67
C GLY A 13 -8.21 -93.26 6.56
N GLY A 14 -9.28 -93.00 5.81
CA GLY A 14 -9.40 -91.81 4.96
C GLY A 14 -10.12 -90.69 5.74
N GLY A 15 -9.52 -89.50 5.80
CA GLY A 15 -10.22 -88.32 6.31
C GLY A 15 -11.37 -87.95 5.38
N GLY A 16 -12.58 -87.75 5.92
CA GLY A 16 -13.73 -87.32 5.14
C GLY A 16 -13.55 -85.88 4.67
N HIS A 17 -13.24 -85.70 3.39
CA HIS A 17 -13.28 -84.39 2.74
C HIS A 17 -14.74 -83.96 2.57
N THR A 18 -15.12 -82.83 3.18
CA THR A 18 -16.41 -82.20 2.91
C THR A 18 -16.31 -81.49 1.55
N PRO A 19 -17.15 -81.82 0.55
CA PRO A 19 -17.11 -81.18 -0.76
C PRO A 19 -17.25 -79.66 -0.66
N VAL A 20 -16.36 -78.93 -1.35
CA VAL A 20 -16.32 -77.47 -1.37
C VAL A 20 -16.88 -76.96 -2.70
N GLU A 21 -17.82 -76.03 -2.64
CA GLU A 21 -18.17 -75.19 -3.79
C GLU A 21 -17.16 -74.05 -3.92
N ALA A 22 -16.51 -73.94 -5.08
CA ALA A 22 -15.84 -72.70 -5.46
C ALA A 22 -16.87 -71.55 -5.54
N PRO A 23 -16.50 -70.29 -5.23
CA PRO A 23 -17.38 -69.15 -5.39
C PRO A 23 -17.72 -68.89 -6.87
N ASN A 24 -18.86 -68.25 -7.13
CA ASN A 24 -19.20 -67.77 -8.47
C ASN A 24 -18.29 -66.59 -8.85
N THR A 25 -17.45 -66.80 -9.86
CA THR A 25 -16.43 -65.84 -10.33
C THR A 25 -16.83 -65.12 -11.62
N LEU A 26 -17.76 -65.68 -12.41
CA LEU A 26 -18.34 -64.94 -13.54
C LEU A 26 -19.39 -63.96 -13.01
N ARG A 27 -19.07 -62.67 -13.09
CA ARG A 27 -19.95 -61.55 -12.71
C ARG A 27 -20.18 -60.65 -13.91
N SER A 28 -21.32 -59.94 -13.91
CA SER A 28 -21.56 -58.89 -14.90
C SER A 28 -20.54 -57.77 -14.73
N ILE A 29 -20.03 -57.25 -15.84
CA ILE A 29 -19.10 -56.12 -15.87
C ILE A 29 -19.82 -54.92 -16.46
N SER A 30 -19.82 -53.79 -15.75
CA SER A 30 -20.28 -52.50 -16.26
C SER A 30 -19.09 -51.75 -16.85
N SER A 31 -19.27 -51.11 -17.99
CA SER A 31 -18.24 -50.27 -18.62
C SER A 31 -18.63 -48.81 -18.62
N PHE A 32 -17.68 -47.94 -18.34
CA PHE A 32 -17.84 -46.49 -18.53
C PHE A 32 -17.42 -46.09 -19.96
N HIS A 33 -17.98 -45.00 -20.46
CA HIS A 33 -17.65 -44.38 -21.74
C HIS A 33 -17.65 -42.87 -21.53
N ILE A 34 -16.54 -42.20 -21.81
CA ILE A 34 -16.30 -40.76 -21.62
C ILE A 34 -15.72 -40.20 -22.92
N VAL A 35 -16.07 -38.97 -23.28
CA VAL A 35 -15.41 -38.18 -24.33
C VAL A 35 -15.11 -36.80 -23.76
N ASP A 36 -13.83 -36.50 -23.57
CA ASP A 36 -13.34 -35.20 -23.12
C ASP A 36 -12.90 -34.35 -24.33
N LEU A 37 -13.34 -33.08 -24.36
CA LEU A 37 -12.81 -32.06 -25.28
C LEU A 37 -11.56 -31.43 -24.63
N ILE A 38 -10.40 -31.61 -25.23
CA ILE A 38 -9.11 -31.17 -24.67
C ILE A 38 -8.54 -29.91 -25.33
N SER A 39 -8.97 -29.57 -26.55
CA SER A 39 -8.59 -28.30 -27.21
C SER A 39 -9.51 -27.94 -28.37
N GLU A 40 -9.60 -26.65 -28.69
CA GLU A 40 -10.22 -26.15 -29.91
C GLU A 40 -9.13 -25.79 -30.93
N GLY A 41 -9.04 -26.57 -32.01
CA GLY A 41 -7.95 -26.57 -32.99
C GLY A 41 -7.15 -27.87 -32.97
N GLU A 42 -6.31 -28.07 -33.99
CA GLU A 42 -5.44 -29.24 -34.11
C GLU A 42 -4.28 -29.17 -33.08
N ILE A 43 -4.07 -30.24 -32.33
CA ILE A 43 -2.91 -30.42 -31.43
C ILE A 43 -1.86 -31.33 -32.06
N ALA A 44 -0.60 -31.24 -31.61
CA ALA A 44 0.43 -32.18 -32.05
C ALA A 44 0.26 -33.59 -31.44
N GLY A 45 -0.44 -33.73 -30.30
CA GLY A 45 -0.86 -35.03 -29.74
C GLY A 45 -0.47 -35.24 -28.28
N LEU A 46 -0.59 -36.48 -27.79
CA LEU A 46 -0.08 -36.89 -26.48
C LEU A 46 1.46 -36.94 -26.49
N VAL A 47 2.12 -36.46 -25.44
CA VAL A 47 3.60 -36.34 -25.43
C VAL A 47 4.29 -37.72 -25.45
N ASN A 48 3.85 -38.63 -24.59
CA ASN A 48 4.40 -39.97 -24.35
C ASN A 48 3.38 -41.08 -24.67
N GLY A 49 2.43 -40.80 -25.58
CA GLY A 49 1.38 -41.74 -25.96
C GLY A 49 0.48 -42.12 -24.77
N MET A 50 0.24 -43.41 -24.55
CA MET A 50 -0.64 -43.88 -23.46
C MET A 50 -0.09 -43.60 -22.04
N GLN A 51 1.20 -43.26 -21.90
CA GLN A 51 1.77 -42.88 -20.59
C GLN A 51 1.25 -41.51 -20.14
N SER A 52 0.97 -40.62 -21.10
CA SER A 52 0.43 -39.27 -20.90
C SER A 52 -1.07 -39.21 -20.55
N VAL A 53 -1.74 -40.36 -20.40
CA VAL A 53 -3.15 -40.44 -19.97
C VAL A 53 -3.17 -40.91 -18.53
N TYR A 54 -3.69 -40.08 -17.63
CA TYR A 54 -3.73 -40.38 -16.19
C TYR A 54 -5.18 -40.62 -15.75
N LEU A 55 -5.40 -41.69 -14.99
CA LEU A 55 -6.68 -42.02 -14.34
C LEU A 55 -6.46 -42.08 -12.82
N ASP A 56 -7.17 -41.24 -12.08
CA ASP A 56 -6.98 -41.03 -10.63
C ASP A 56 -5.49 -40.85 -10.25
N GLY A 57 -4.83 -39.95 -10.98
CA GLY A 57 -3.40 -39.60 -10.83
C GLY A 57 -2.41 -40.67 -11.33
N THR A 58 -2.88 -41.86 -11.71
CA THR A 58 -2.03 -42.97 -12.16
C THR A 58 -1.94 -43.03 -13.68
N ALA A 59 -0.73 -43.03 -14.24
CA ALA A 59 -0.52 -43.19 -15.68
C ALA A 59 -1.11 -44.51 -16.18
N LEU A 60 -1.83 -44.47 -17.30
CA LEU A 60 -2.53 -45.62 -17.89
C LEU A 60 -1.53 -46.70 -18.36
N ALA A 61 -0.41 -46.28 -18.94
CA ALA A 61 0.70 -47.16 -19.32
C ALA A 61 1.99 -46.82 -18.55
N ASN A 62 2.77 -47.85 -18.24
CA ASN A 62 4.13 -47.72 -17.72
C ASN A 62 5.15 -47.50 -18.85
N ALA A 63 6.39 -47.16 -18.49
CA ALA A 63 7.49 -46.96 -19.43
C ALA A 63 7.86 -48.20 -20.28
N ASP A 64 7.46 -49.40 -19.86
CA ASP A 64 7.63 -50.65 -20.62
C ASP A 64 6.43 -50.99 -21.54
N GLY A 65 5.40 -50.14 -21.56
CA GLY A 65 4.16 -50.33 -22.31
C GLY A 65 3.13 -51.24 -21.64
N THR A 66 3.36 -51.72 -20.41
CA THR A 66 2.32 -52.43 -19.63
C THR A 66 1.23 -51.47 -19.16
N LEU A 67 -0.03 -51.89 -19.21
CA LEU A 67 -1.17 -51.09 -18.75
C LEU A 67 -1.42 -51.32 -17.25
N ASN A 68 -1.60 -50.23 -16.50
CA ASN A 68 -1.94 -50.27 -15.07
C ASN A 68 -3.43 -50.59 -14.82
N PHE A 69 -4.27 -50.45 -15.85
CA PHE A 69 -5.70 -50.75 -15.79
C PHE A 69 -6.08 -51.77 -16.89
N TYR A 70 -6.88 -52.77 -16.55
CA TYR A 70 -7.32 -53.80 -17.49
C TYR A 70 -8.58 -53.39 -18.24
N GLY A 71 -8.68 -53.79 -19.51
CA GLY A 71 -9.86 -53.54 -20.34
C GLY A 71 -10.13 -52.05 -20.64
N VAL A 72 -9.20 -51.15 -20.32
CA VAL A 72 -9.29 -49.73 -20.70
C VAL A 72 -8.86 -49.57 -22.16
N SER A 73 -9.59 -48.74 -22.90
CA SER A 73 -9.32 -48.34 -24.27
C SER A 73 -9.34 -46.82 -24.37
N VAL A 74 -8.40 -46.25 -25.11
CA VAL A 74 -8.31 -44.81 -25.37
C VAL A 74 -8.26 -44.56 -26.87
N GLN A 75 -9.16 -43.72 -27.37
CA GLN A 75 -9.13 -43.18 -28.71
C GLN A 75 -8.81 -41.68 -28.66
N VAL A 76 -7.70 -41.28 -29.27
CA VAL A 76 -7.35 -39.87 -29.44
C VAL A 76 -7.85 -39.38 -30.80
N ARG A 77 -8.23 -38.11 -30.85
CA ARG A 77 -8.62 -37.37 -32.06
C ARG A 77 -7.91 -36.01 -32.00
N PRO A 78 -6.84 -35.77 -32.78
CA PRO A 78 -5.97 -34.61 -32.60
C PRO A 78 -6.60 -33.27 -33.02
N GLY A 79 -7.82 -33.24 -33.57
CA GLY A 79 -8.49 -32.02 -33.98
C GLY A 79 -8.20 -31.57 -35.41
N THR A 80 -7.92 -32.50 -36.34
CA THR A 80 -7.76 -32.18 -37.76
C THR A 80 -9.10 -31.74 -38.40
N GLN A 81 -9.03 -31.11 -39.58
CA GLN A 81 -10.21 -30.72 -40.36
C GLN A 81 -11.01 -31.94 -40.86
N ASP A 82 -10.36 -32.92 -41.47
CA ASP A 82 -11.01 -34.12 -42.06
C ASP A 82 -11.18 -35.28 -41.06
N GLN A 83 -11.25 -34.95 -39.77
CA GLN A 83 -11.22 -35.91 -38.66
C GLN A 83 -12.37 -36.92 -38.67
N ASP A 84 -12.03 -38.20 -38.48
CA ASP A 84 -13.00 -39.29 -38.33
C ASP A 84 -13.75 -39.26 -36.98
N TYR A 85 -14.99 -39.74 -37.01
CA TYR A 85 -15.83 -39.93 -35.82
C TYR A 85 -15.21 -40.95 -34.85
N ILE A 86 -15.80 -41.11 -33.66
CA ILE A 86 -15.31 -42.03 -32.61
C ILE A 86 -16.26 -43.24 -32.53
N PRO A 87 -15.87 -44.44 -33.03
CA PRO A 87 -16.72 -45.61 -32.97
C PRO A 87 -17.05 -46.04 -31.55
N GLY A 88 -18.28 -46.48 -31.32
CA GLY A 88 -18.78 -46.95 -30.02
C GLY A 88 -19.47 -45.88 -29.15
N TYR A 89 -19.39 -44.60 -29.49
CA TYR A 89 -19.89 -43.50 -28.65
C TYR A 89 -21.26 -42.98 -29.12
N GLY A 90 -22.26 -43.84 -28.97
CA GLY A 90 -23.66 -43.58 -29.33
C GLY A 90 -24.02 -44.05 -30.73
N GLY A 91 -25.24 -44.58 -30.88
CA GLY A 91 -25.75 -45.13 -32.13
C GLY A 91 -27.23 -45.47 -32.07
N VAL A 92 -27.79 -45.87 -33.21
CA VAL A 92 -29.09 -46.55 -33.31
C VAL A 92 -28.84 -48.05 -33.21
N GLU A 93 -29.60 -48.73 -32.36
CA GLU A 93 -29.44 -50.17 -32.08
C GLU A 93 -30.72 -50.94 -32.42
N SER A 94 -30.57 -52.06 -33.13
CA SER A 94 -31.65 -52.97 -33.53
C SER A 94 -31.33 -54.40 -33.07
N ASP A 95 -32.00 -54.88 -32.02
CA ASP A 95 -31.71 -56.20 -31.43
C ASP A 95 -32.59 -57.32 -32.00
N THR A 96 -31.95 -58.33 -32.60
CA THR A 96 -32.59 -59.54 -33.10
C THR A 96 -32.28 -60.72 -32.20
N ALA A 97 -33.31 -61.28 -31.56
CA ALA A 97 -33.19 -62.47 -30.71
C ALA A 97 -32.91 -63.74 -31.54
N VAL A 98 -31.84 -64.47 -31.19
CA VAL A 98 -31.32 -65.65 -31.90
C VAL A 98 -31.54 -66.94 -31.10
N ALA A 99 -31.47 -66.88 -29.76
CA ALA A 99 -31.74 -67.96 -28.80
C ALA A 99 -31.09 -69.35 -29.06
N THR A 100 -30.07 -69.43 -29.91
CA THR A 100 -29.54 -70.68 -30.49
C THR A 100 -28.38 -71.25 -29.67
N GLU A 101 -28.35 -72.58 -29.49
CA GLU A 101 -27.26 -73.29 -28.78
C GLU A 101 -25.99 -73.40 -29.64
N LEU A 102 -24.85 -72.94 -29.13
CA LEU A 102 -23.56 -72.92 -29.83
C LEU A 102 -22.75 -74.20 -29.50
N LYS A 103 -22.59 -75.07 -30.51
CA LYS A 103 -21.93 -76.39 -30.38
C LYS A 103 -20.54 -76.41 -31.02
N SER A 104 -19.63 -77.18 -30.43
CA SER A 104 -18.32 -77.42 -31.02
C SER A 104 -18.47 -78.21 -32.33
N GLY A 105 -17.89 -77.71 -33.41
CA GLY A 105 -17.99 -78.31 -34.75
C GLY A 105 -19.14 -77.76 -35.62
N THR A 106 -20.15 -77.13 -35.01
CA THR A 106 -21.25 -76.46 -35.74
C THR A 106 -21.16 -74.94 -35.53
N PRO A 107 -20.55 -74.18 -36.46
CA PRO A 107 -20.57 -72.72 -36.38
C PRO A 107 -21.99 -72.18 -36.50
N TRP A 108 -22.27 -71.08 -35.81
CA TRP A 108 -23.38 -70.20 -36.17
C TRP A 108 -22.85 -69.16 -37.15
N ILE A 109 -23.62 -68.88 -38.21
CA ILE A 109 -23.29 -67.89 -39.24
C ILE A 109 -24.52 -67.00 -39.42
N HIS A 110 -24.30 -65.71 -39.59
CA HIS A 110 -25.33 -64.71 -39.87
C HIS A 110 -24.82 -63.74 -40.94
N GLU A 111 -25.72 -63.36 -41.85
CA GLU A 111 -25.45 -62.50 -43.00
C GLU A 111 -26.04 -61.11 -42.75
N LEU A 112 -25.25 -60.07 -43.02
CA LEU A 112 -25.57 -58.66 -42.79
C LEU A 112 -25.43 -57.91 -44.11
N THR A 113 -26.53 -57.45 -44.67
CA THR A 113 -26.59 -56.82 -46.01
C THR A 113 -26.78 -55.30 -45.98
N ASP A 114 -27.07 -54.71 -44.81
CA ASP A 114 -27.15 -53.26 -44.65
C ASP A 114 -25.74 -52.66 -44.46
N THR A 115 -25.18 -52.10 -45.52
CA THR A 115 -23.82 -51.52 -45.51
C THR A 115 -23.66 -50.24 -44.69
N ASP A 116 -24.73 -49.64 -44.15
CA ASP A 116 -24.62 -48.49 -43.24
C ASP A 116 -24.21 -48.88 -41.81
N LEU A 117 -24.34 -50.18 -41.46
CA LEU A 117 -23.94 -50.76 -40.19
C LEU A 117 -22.48 -50.46 -39.85
N SER A 118 -22.26 -50.00 -38.63
CA SER A 118 -20.93 -49.64 -38.10
C SER A 118 -20.36 -50.75 -37.23
N ALA A 119 -21.23 -51.51 -36.56
CA ALA A 119 -20.87 -52.66 -35.75
C ALA A 119 -22.04 -53.65 -35.61
N VAL A 120 -21.74 -54.86 -35.14
CA VAL A 120 -22.73 -55.72 -34.49
C VAL A 120 -22.30 -56.07 -33.07
N ARG A 121 -23.26 -56.20 -32.17
CA ARG A 121 -23.05 -56.68 -30.79
C ARG A 121 -23.64 -58.07 -30.64
N ILE A 122 -22.79 -59.07 -30.44
CA ILE A 122 -23.22 -60.47 -30.27
C ILE A 122 -23.28 -60.79 -28.78
N THR A 123 -24.47 -61.09 -28.27
CA THR A 123 -24.69 -61.47 -26.87
C THR A 123 -24.63 -62.99 -26.72
N LEU A 124 -23.55 -63.50 -26.13
CA LEU A 124 -23.44 -64.92 -25.78
C LEU A 124 -23.88 -65.16 -24.34
N GLN A 125 -24.45 -66.33 -24.07
CA GLN A 125 -24.79 -66.81 -22.73
C GLN A 125 -24.13 -68.16 -22.45
N VAL A 126 -23.80 -68.41 -21.18
CA VAL A 126 -23.65 -69.75 -20.64
C VAL A 126 -24.72 -69.98 -19.57
N ASP A 127 -25.52 -71.04 -19.71
CA ASP A 127 -26.71 -71.27 -18.87
C ASP A 127 -26.33 -71.59 -17.41
N ALA A 128 -25.22 -72.33 -17.24
CA ALA A 128 -24.45 -72.48 -16.01
C ALA A 128 -23.06 -73.00 -16.39
N LEU A 129 -22.01 -72.59 -15.66
CA LEU A 129 -20.62 -72.99 -15.91
C LEU A 129 -20.00 -73.56 -14.65
N GLN A 130 -19.77 -74.87 -14.61
CA GLN A 130 -19.18 -75.56 -13.45
C GLN A 130 -18.71 -76.98 -13.80
N LYS A 131 -17.77 -77.50 -13.04
CA LYS A 131 -17.26 -78.88 -13.15
C LYS A 131 -17.17 -79.53 -11.76
N SER A 132 -17.92 -80.61 -11.56
CA SER A 132 -17.81 -81.45 -10.37
C SER A 132 -16.62 -82.40 -10.49
N ASN A 133 -15.81 -82.49 -9.43
CA ASN A 133 -14.71 -83.45 -9.32
C ASN A 133 -15.24 -84.80 -8.81
N THR A 134 -15.27 -85.79 -9.68
CA THR A 134 -15.74 -87.16 -9.37
C THR A 134 -14.92 -87.89 -8.30
N SER A 135 -13.77 -87.34 -7.87
CA SER A 135 -12.87 -87.96 -6.89
C SER A 135 -13.11 -87.50 -5.45
N ASN A 136 -13.64 -86.29 -5.24
CA ASN A 136 -13.84 -85.71 -3.90
C ASN A 136 -15.13 -84.87 -3.75
N GLY A 137 -15.90 -84.68 -4.82
CA GLY A 137 -17.17 -83.96 -4.84
C GLY A 137 -17.10 -82.46 -5.12
N ASP A 138 -15.90 -81.84 -5.10
CA ASP A 138 -15.75 -80.38 -5.22
C ASP A 138 -16.32 -79.83 -6.53
N ILE A 139 -17.02 -78.69 -6.45
CA ILE A 139 -17.58 -78.01 -7.62
C ILE A 139 -16.70 -76.81 -7.97
N ASN A 140 -15.90 -76.98 -9.01
CA ASN A 140 -14.94 -76.02 -9.51
C ASN A 140 -15.48 -75.26 -10.74
N GLY A 141 -14.77 -74.21 -11.14
CA GLY A 141 -15.02 -73.54 -12.41
C GLY A 141 -14.68 -74.41 -13.63
N TYR A 142 -15.14 -73.98 -14.79
CA TYR A 142 -14.82 -74.57 -16.09
C TYR A 142 -14.46 -73.47 -17.10
N THR A 143 -13.97 -73.85 -18.29
CA THR A 143 -13.52 -72.91 -19.31
C THR A 143 -14.01 -73.34 -20.69
N ILE A 144 -14.67 -72.43 -21.41
CA ILE A 144 -15.15 -72.62 -22.78
C ILE A 144 -14.61 -71.48 -23.64
N GLN A 145 -13.67 -71.81 -24.52
CA GLN A 145 -13.14 -70.91 -25.53
C GLN A 145 -14.10 -70.81 -26.72
N TYR A 146 -14.26 -69.58 -27.24
CA TYR A 146 -15.02 -69.28 -28.44
C TYR A 146 -14.34 -68.16 -29.24
N ALA A 147 -14.59 -68.16 -30.54
CA ALA A 147 -14.10 -67.16 -31.47
C ALA A 147 -15.26 -66.56 -32.27
N ILE A 148 -15.12 -65.30 -32.67
CA ILE A 148 -15.99 -64.64 -33.64
C ILE A 148 -15.12 -64.26 -34.84
N ASP A 149 -15.58 -64.61 -36.04
CA ASP A 149 -14.94 -64.27 -37.30
C ASP A 149 -15.87 -63.38 -38.14
N VAL A 150 -15.28 -62.50 -38.95
CA VAL A 150 -15.98 -61.69 -39.95
C VAL A 150 -15.40 -61.97 -41.33
N SER A 151 -16.28 -62.19 -42.30
CA SER A 151 -16.01 -62.16 -43.74
C SER A 151 -16.68 -60.89 -44.29
N THR A 152 -15.97 -60.12 -45.11
CA THR A 152 -16.45 -58.90 -45.78
C THR A 152 -16.45 -59.14 -47.29
N ASP A 153 -17.48 -58.70 -48.01
CA ASP A 153 -17.60 -58.75 -49.48
C ASP A 153 -17.19 -60.13 -50.07
N GLY A 154 -17.77 -61.21 -49.52
CA GLY A 154 -17.51 -62.59 -49.93
C GLY A 154 -16.11 -63.14 -49.62
N GLY A 155 -15.27 -62.36 -48.93
CA GLY A 155 -13.87 -62.68 -48.62
C GLY A 155 -13.66 -63.77 -47.56
N ALA A 156 -12.40 -64.02 -47.22
CA ALA A 156 -12.05 -64.98 -46.17
C ALA A 156 -12.53 -64.53 -44.78
N TYR A 157 -12.97 -65.49 -43.96
CA TYR A 157 -13.31 -65.25 -42.55
C TYR A 157 -12.06 -64.97 -41.71
N ASN A 158 -11.93 -63.74 -41.22
CA ASN A 158 -10.87 -63.32 -40.30
C ASN A 158 -11.37 -63.38 -38.86
N THR A 159 -10.63 -64.01 -37.94
CA THR A 159 -11.00 -64.04 -36.52
C THR A 159 -10.77 -62.66 -35.89
N VAL A 160 -11.86 -61.98 -35.56
CA VAL A 160 -11.86 -60.64 -34.93
C VAL A 160 -11.88 -60.72 -33.40
N LEU A 161 -12.37 -61.82 -32.83
CA LEU A 161 -12.38 -62.07 -31.39
C LEU A 161 -12.01 -63.52 -31.10
N ASN A 162 -11.16 -63.75 -30.11
CA ASN A 162 -10.85 -65.07 -29.56
C ASN A 162 -10.75 -64.95 -28.03
N THR A 163 -11.70 -65.56 -27.30
CA THR A 163 -11.84 -65.35 -25.85
C THR A 163 -12.51 -66.57 -25.17
N ALA A 164 -12.81 -66.48 -23.88
CA ALA A 164 -13.46 -67.56 -23.14
C ALA A 164 -14.46 -67.08 -22.08
N PHE A 165 -15.47 -67.91 -21.84
CA PHE A 165 -16.09 -68.00 -20.52
C PHE A 165 -15.15 -68.84 -19.65
N SER A 166 -14.65 -68.31 -18.55
CA SER A 166 -13.74 -69.02 -17.65
C SER A 166 -14.06 -68.65 -16.21
N GLY A 167 -14.30 -69.65 -15.36
CA GLY A 167 -14.72 -69.45 -13.98
C GLY A 167 -15.95 -70.29 -13.63
N LYS A 168 -16.75 -69.83 -12.67
CA LYS A 168 -17.97 -70.51 -12.23
C LYS A 168 -19.18 -69.58 -12.24
N CYS A 169 -20.33 -70.10 -12.70
CA CYS A 169 -21.66 -69.55 -12.41
C CYS A 169 -22.69 -70.68 -12.25
N THR A 170 -23.63 -70.53 -11.31
CA THR A 170 -24.73 -71.46 -11.04
C THR A 170 -26.05 -71.08 -11.71
N GLY A 171 -26.06 -70.04 -12.53
CA GLY A 171 -27.18 -69.56 -13.33
C GLY A 171 -26.69 -68.81 -14.58
N PRO A 172 -27.62 -68.30 -15.42
CA PRO A 172 -27.29 -67.77 -16.73
C PRO A 172 -26.39 -66.54 -16.62
N TYR A 173 -25.22 -66.61 -17.25
CA TYR A 173 -24.28 -65.50 -17.37
C TYR A 173 -24.17 -65.08 -18.83
N GLN A 174 -24.43 -63.80 -19.10
CA GLN A 174 -24.32 -63.22 -20.44
C GLN A 174 -23.05 -62.38 -20.57
N ARG A 175 -22.49 -62.35 -21.78
CA ARG A 175 -21.44 -61.41 -22.20
C ARG A 175 -21.69 -60.98 -23.64
N SER A 176 -21.84 -59.68 -23.84
CA SER A 176 -21.99 -59.07 -25.16
C SER A 176 -20.65 -58.58 -25.67
N HIS A 177 -20.35 -58.83 -26.94
CA HIS A 177 -19.16 -58.32 -27.62
C HIS A 177 -19.57 -57.45 -28.79
N ARG A 178 -19.19 -56.17 -28.77
CA ARG A 178 -19.25 -55.31 -29.96
C ARG A 178 -18.12 -55.71 -30.91
N ILE A 179 -18.45 -55.85 -32.19
CA ILE A 179 -17.57 -56.18 -33.30
C ILE A 179 -17.77 -55.07 -34.33
N ASP A 180 -16.81 -54.16 -34.42
CA ASP A 180 -16.81 -53.11 -35.45
C ASP A 180 -16.60 -53.73 -36.84
N LEU A 181 -17.34 -53.23 -37.83
CA LEU A 181 -17.41 -53.81 -39.17
C LEU A 181 -16.47 -53.06 -40.13
N PRO A 182 -15.54 -53.76 -40.85
CA PRO A 182 -14.73 -53.13 -41.89
C PRO A 182 -15.63 -52.66 -43.05
N ALA A 183 -15.32 -51.53 -43.69
CA ALA A 183 -16.12 -51.02 -44.82
C ALA A 183 -16.37 -52.09 -45.91
N ALA A 184 -17.61 -52.14 -46.41
CA ALA A 184 -18.13 -53.17 -47.29
C ALA A 184 -18.98 -52.59 -48.43
N THR A 185 -19.17 -53.37 -49.49
CA THR A 185 -19.92 -53.02 -50.71
C THR A 185 -21.12 -53.94 -50.93
N GLU A 186 -21.00 -55.21 -50.53
CA GLU A 186 -22.05 -56.24 -50.58
C GLU A 186 -22.52 -56.64 -49.17
N GLY A 187 -21.64 -56.52 -48.16
CA GLY A 187 -21.97 -56.73 -46.75
C GLY A 187 -21.00 -57.69 -46.04
N TRP A 188 -21.48 -58.32 -44.96
CA TRP A 188 -20.67 -59.19 -44.11
C TRP A 188 -21.34 -60.52 -43.79
N ASN A 189 -20.52 -61.54 -43.57
CA ASN A 189 -20.91 -62.78 -42.92
C ASN A 189 -20.17 -62.91 -41.59
N VAL A 190 -20.90 -62.90 -40.48
CA VAL A 190 -20.36 -62.99 -39.12
C VAL A 190 -20.56 -64.41 -38.60
N ARG A 191 -19.47 -65.03 -38.12
CA ARG A 191 -19.44 -66.44 -37.73
C ARG A 191 -18.96 -66.62 -36.30
N VAL A 192 -19.79 -67.24 -35.46
CA VAL A 192 -19.44 -67.58 -34.08
C VAL A 192 -19.08 -69.06 -34.01
N ARG A 193 -17.91 -69.38 -33.45
CA ARG A 193 -17.38 -70.74 -33.27
C ARG A 193 -17.08 -71.02 -31.81
N ARG A 194 -17.62 -72.11 -31.28
CA ARG A 194 -17.13 -72.72 -30.04
C ARG A 194 -15.88 -73.55 -30.33
N ILE A 195 -14.78 -73.26 -29.63
CA ILE A 195 -13.46 -73.90 -29.81
C ILE A 195 -13.29 -75.08 -28.85
N THR A 196 -13.62 -74.91 -27.57
CA THR A 196 -13.61 -76.03 -26.61
C THR A 196 -14.72 -77.03 -26.96
N PRO A 197 -14.43 -78.35 -27.07
CA PRO A 197 -15.47 -79.36 -27.31
C PRO A 197 -16.64 -79.29 -26.33
N ASN A 198 -17.84 -79.71 -26.74
CA ASN A 198 -18.93 -79.99 -25.81
C ASN A 198 -18.52 -81.11 -24.84
N ALA A 199 -18.67 -80.88 -23.54
CA ALA A 199 -18.24 -81.81 -22.49
C ALA A 199 -19.13 -83.06 -22.43
N ASN A 200 -20.41 -82.94 -22.82
CA ASN A 200 -21.38 -84.03 -22.95
C ASN A 200 -21.48 -84.93 -21.68
N SER A 201 -21.32 -84.34 -20.49
CA SER A 201 -21.23 -85.05 -19.22
C SER A 201 -22.18 -84.47 -18.18
N ALA A 202 -22.82 -85.33 -17.39
CA ALA A 202 -23.60 -84.91 -16.22
C ALA A 202 -22.75 -84.23 -15.11
N THR A 203 -21.42 -84.30 -15.20
CA THR A 203 -20.48 -83.69 -14.23
C THR A 203 -19.97 -82.31 -14.64
N VAL A 204 -20.33 -81.82 -15.83
CA VAL A 204 -19.89 -80.51 -16.35
C VAL A 204 -21.10 -79.76 -16.91
N SER A 205 -21.37 -78.57 -16.39
CA SER A 205 -22.32 -77.63 -17.02
C SER A 205 -21.53 -76.75 -17.98
N ASP A 206 -21.84 -76.86 -19.28
CA ASP A 206 -21.13 -76.13 -20.34
C ASP A 206 -22.05 -75.64 -21.49
N THR A 207 -23.36 -75.58 -21.28
CA THR A 207 -24.33 -75.16 -22.31
C THR A 207 -24.16 -73.69 -22.66
N THR A 208 -23.65 -73.42 -23.87
CA THR A 208 -23.45 -72.07 -24.43
C THR A 208 -24.49 -71.73 -25.49
N ARG A 209 -24.97 -70.49 -25.50
CA ARG A 209 -25.95 -69.96 -26.47
C ARG A 209 -25.51 -68.63 -27.06
N ILE A 210 -26.11 -68.29 -28.20
CA ILE A 210 -26.19 -66.92 -28.71
C ILE A 210 -27.61 -66.43 -28.40
N VAL A 211 -27.72 -65.36 -27.62
CA VAL A 211 -28.99 -64.79 -27.14
C VAL A 211 -29.57 -63.89 -28.21
N SER A 212 -28.79 -62.90 -28.65
CA SER A 212 -29.16 -61.93 -29.68
C SER A 212 -27.94 -61.51 -30.51
N ILE A 213 -28.22 -60.92 -31.66
CA ILE A 213 -27.31 -60.04 -32.39
C ILE A 213 -27.98 -58.66 -32.47
N THR A 214 -27.28 -57.64 -31.99
CA THR A 214 -27.70 -56.24 -32.12
C THR A 214 -26.96 -55.60 -33.29
N GLU A 215 -27.70 -55.14 -34.28
CA GLU A 215 -27.20 -54.29 -35.37
C GLU A 215 -27.02 -52.85 -34.86
N ILE A 216 -25.88 -52.22 -35.17
CA ILE A 216 -25.54 -50.89 -34.66
C ILE A 216 -25.08 -49.97 -35.80
N ILE A 217 -25.77 -48.85 -35.96
CA ILE A 217 -25.32 -47.71 -36.77
C ILE A 217 -24.86 -46.62 -35.80
N ASP A 218 -23.56 -46.33 -35.77
CA ASP A 218 -23.04 -45.28 -34.89
C ASP A 218 -23.50 -43.90 -35.35
N VAL A 219 -23.65 -42.95 -34.42
CA VAL A 219 -23.86 -41.54 -34.80
C VAL A 219 -22.53 -40.98 -35.30
N LYS A 220 -22.37 -40.88 -36.62
CA LYS A 220 -21.14 -40.47 -37.33
C LYS A 220 -20.86 -38.95 -37.18
N LEU A 221 -20.93 -38.41 -35.96
CA LEU A 221 -20.55 -37.02 -35.63
C LEU A 221 -19.04 -36.86 -35.77
N ARG A 222 -18.63 -36.00 -36.70
CA ARG A 222 -17.26 -35.50 -36.81
C ARG A 222 -17.18 -34.18 -36.06
N TYR A 223 -16.13 -34.00 -35.27
CA TYR A 223 -15.82 -32.76 -34.57
C TYR A 223 -14.55 -32.17 -35.21
N PRO A 224 -14.66 -31.45 -36.33
CA PRO A 224 -13.51 -30.88 -37.03
C PRO A 224 -12.93 -29.71 -36.24
N ASN A 225 -11.60 -29.56 -36.26
CA ASN A 225 -10.89 -28.52 -35.52
C ASN A 225 -11.21 -28.54 -34.01
N SER A 226 -11.44 -29.72 -33.43
CA SER A 226 -11.70 -29.94 -32.01
C SER A 226 -10.99 -31.23 -31.57
N ALA A 227 -10.04 -31.12 -30.65
CA ALA A 227 -9.24 -32.24 -30.17
C ALA A 227 -9.95 -32.97 -29.04
N LEU A 228 -10.17 -34.28 -29.20
CA LEU A 228 -10.93 -35.12 -28.27
C LEU A 228 -10.09 -36.29 -27.76
N VAL A 229 -10.35 -36.69 -26.52
CA VAL A 229 -9.91 -37.99 -25.98
C VAL A 229 -11.14 -38.75 -25.50
N ALA A 230 -11.36 -39.93 -26.07
CA ALA A 230 -12.45 -40.81 -25.67
C ALA A 230 -11.88 -42.02 -24.93
N ILE A 231 -12.39 -42.28 -23.73
CA ILE A 231 -11.95 -43.39 -22.86
C ILE A 231 -13.14 -44.30 -22.58
N SER A 232 -12.91 -45.61 -22.65
CA SER A 232 -13.81 -46.61 -22.09
C SER A 232 -13.04 -47.63 -21.27
N GLY A 233 -13.71 -48.29 -20.32
CA GLY A 233 -13.05 -49.25 -19.44
C GLY A 233 -14.00 -49.99 -18.52
N ASP A 234 -13.51 -51.07 -17.90
CA ASP A 234 -14.25 -51.81 -16.88
C ASP A 234 -14.37 -50.96 -15.61
N ALA A 235 -15.60 -50.56 -15.28
CA ALA A 235 -15.92 -49.69 -14.15
C ALA A 235 -15.73 -50.39 -12.80
N SER A 236 -15.59 -51.72 -12.73
CA SER A 236 -15.35 -52.43 -11.47
C SER A 236 -13.95 -52.16 -10.87
N GLN A 237 -13.06 -51.49 -11.61
CA GLN A 237 -11.77 -50.99 -11.13
C GLN A 237 -11.87 -49.69 -10.32
N PHE A 238 -12.97 -48.95 -10.43
CA PHE A 238 -13.08 -47.58 -9.92
C PHE A 238 -14.34 -47.42 -9.04
N ASN A 239 -14.20 -46.77 -7.88
CA ASN A 239 -15.34 -46.55 -6.97
C ASN A 239 -16.31 -45.45 -7.46
N ASN A 240 -15.82 -44.57 -8.36
CA ASN A 240 -16.55 -43.49 -9.01
C ASN A 240 -16.07 -43.40 -10.47
N ILE A 241 -16.56 -42.43 -11.25
CA ILE A 241 -15.97 -42.13 -12.57
C ILE A 241 -14.56 -41.56 -12.36
N PRO A 242 -13.47 -42.24 -12.80
CA PRO A 242 -12.10 -41.87 -12.46
C PRO A 242 -11.75 -40.50 -13.03
N SER A 243 -11.11 -39.66 -12.21
CA SER A 243 -10.58 -38.36 -12.62
C SER A 243 -9.53 -38.54 -13.72
N ARG A 244 -9.51 -37.63 -14.72
CA ARG A 244 -8.68 -37.76 -15.91
C ARG A 244 -7.77 -36.54 -16.08
N ALA A 245 -6.53 -36.76 -16.45
CA ALA A 245 -5.59 -35.72 -16.85
C ALA A 245 -4.77 -36.17 -18.08
N TYR A 246 -4.31 -35.21 -18.88
CA TYR A 246 -3.70 -35.44 -20.18
C TYR A 246 -2.45 -34.59 -20.36
N GLU A 247 -1.29 -35.21 -20.52
CA GLU A 247 -0.04 -34.55 -20.90
C GLU A 247 0.02 -34.45 -22.44
N ILE A 248 -0.20 -33.24 -22.98
CA ILE A 248 -0.33 -33.01 -24.42
C ILE A 248 0.68 -32.00 -24.92
N PHE A 249 1.20 -32.22 -26.12
CA PHE A 249 1.66 -31.09 -26.93
C PHE A 249 0.43 -30.24 -27.28
N GLY A 250 0.56 -28.94 -27.11
CA GLY A 250 -0.51 -27.99 -27.40
C GLY A 250 -0.90 -27.91 -28.88
N ARG A 251 -1.65 -26.86 -29.20
CA ARG A 251 -2.10 -26.60 -30.57
C ARG A 251 -0.96 -26.36 -31.55
N LYS A 252 -1.14 -26.81 -32.78
CA LYS A 252 -0.35 -26.33 -33.93
C LYS A 252 -0.85 -24.95 -34.31
N ILE A 253 0.08 -24.03 -34.52
CA ILE A 253 -0.20 -22.60 -34.74
C ILE A 253 0.62 -22.08 -35.93
N LYS A 254 0.25 -20.89 -36.43
CA LYS A 254 0.96 -20.23 -37.54
C LYS A 254 2.34 -19.77 -37.05
N ILE A 255 3.41 -20.40 -37.55
CA ILE A 255 4.81 -20.05 -37.27
C ILE A 255 5.57 -19.67 -38.56
N PRO A 256 6.70 -18.95 -38.50
CA PRO A 256 7.53 -18.68 -39.68
C PRO A 256 7.93 -19.94 -40.43
N SER A 257 7.87 -19.90 -41.75
CA SER A 257 8.33 -20.97 -42.66
C SER A 257 9.81 -21.33 -42.50
N ASN A 258 10.63 -20.42 -41.94
CA ASN A 258 12.06 -20.63 -41.72
C ASN A 258 12.43 -21.00 -40.27
N TYR A 259 11.45 -21.16 -39.38
CA TYR A 259 11.63 -21.55 -37.97
C TYR A 259 11.35 -23.03 -37.75
N ASN A 260 12.26 -23.73 -37.08
CA ASN A 260 12.06 -25.10 -36.61
C ASN A 260 11.80 -25.10 -35.09
N PRO A 261 10.59 -25.44 -34.62
CA PRO A 261 10.24 -25.34 -33.20
C PRO A 261 10.84 -26.44 -32.32
N GLN A 262 11.26 -27.57 -32.87
CA GLN A 262 11.91 -28.65 -32.11
C GLN A 262 13.37 -28.32 -31.79
N THR A 263 14.09 -27.70 -32.75
CA THR A 263 15.50 -27.28 -32.57
C THR A 263 15.66 -25.81 -32.21
N ARG A 264 14.55 -25.06 -32.12
CA ARG A 264 14.48 -23.61 -31.88
C ARG A 264 15.36 -22.76 -32.81
N SER A 265 15.55 -23.23 -34.04
CA SER A 265 16.49 -22.63 -34.99
C SER A 265 15.77 -21.91 -36.13
N TYR A 266 16.38 -20.82 -36.61
CA TYR A 266 15.87 -19.96 -37.68
C TYR A 266 16.86 -19.98 -38.84
N THR A 267 16.43 -20.38 -40.04
CA THR A 267 17.33 -20.66 -41.18
C THR A 267 17.16 -19.65 -42.31
N GLY A 268 18.14 -18.78 -42.51
CA GLY A 268 18.09 -17.73 -43.53
C GLY A 268 17.13 -16.57 -43.18
N VAL A 269 16.92 -15.67 -44.13
CA VAL A 269 16.02 -14.51 -43.95
C VAL A 269 14.57 -14.96 -44.14
N TRP A 270 13.68 -14.52 -43.25
CA TRP A 270 12.24 -14.78 -43.37
C TRP A 270 11.59 -13.83 -44.40
N ASP A 271 10.76 -14.38 -45.28
CA ASP A 271 10.01 -13.65 -46.30
C ASP A 271 8.61 -13.21 -45.83
N GLY A 272 8.23 -13.56 -44.60
CA GLY A 272 6.91 -13.28 -44.04
C GLY A 272 5.86 -14.38 -44.26
N SER A 273 6.22 -15.53 -44.85
CA SER A 273 5.34 -16.69 -45.06
C SER A 273 5.25 -17.62 -43.83
N PHE A 274 4.12 -18.31 -43.66
CA PHE A 274 3.84 -19.13 -42.48
C PHE A 274 3.69 -20.62 -42.83
N GLN A 275 4.01 -21.48 -41.86
CA GLN A 275 3.67 -22.89 -41.79
C GLN A 275 2.92 -23.19 -40.48
N THR A 276 2.22 -24.32 -40.40
CA THR A 276 1.40 -24.67 -39.23
C THR A 276 2.03 -25.83 -38.46
N GLU A 277 2.63 -25.54 -37.30
CA GLU A 277 3.29 -26.54 -36.45
C GLU A 277 3.13 -26.22 -34.96
N TRP A 278 3.41 -27.18 -34.08
CA TRP A 278 3.42 -26.93 -32.64
C TRP A 278 4.64 -26.14 -32.19
N THR A 279 4.43 -25.13 -31.34
CA THR A 279 5.46 -24.46 -30.55
C THR A 279 4.88 -23.95 -29.24
N ASN A 280 5.73 -23.69 -28.26
CA ASN A 280 5.40 -22.97 -27.02
C ASN A 280 6.21 -21.67 -26.85
N ASN A 281 6.73 -21.10 -27.95
CA ASN A 281 7.31 -19.77 -27.96
C ASN A 281 6.19 -18.71 -27.75
N PRO A 282 6.25 -17.87 -26.69
CA PRO A 282 5.16 -16.96 -26.33
C PRO A 282 4.79 -15.94 -27.42
N ALA A 283 5.73 -15.53 -28.27
CA ALA A 283 5.47 -14.55 -29.33
C ALA A 283 4.52 -15.12 -30.41
N TRP A 284 4.66 -16.40 -30.75
CA TRP A 284 3.77 -17.07 -31.71
C TRP A 284 2.44 -17.49 -31.07
N VAL A 285 2.43 -17.85 -29.78
CA VAL A 285 1.17 -18.07 -29.03
C VAL A 285 0.34 -16.77 -28.95
N LEU A 286 0.98 -15.62 -28.73
CA LEU A 286 0.32 -14.31 -28.78
C LEU A 286 -0.21 -14.01 -30.20
N TYR A 287 0.59 -14.22 -31.24
CA TYR A 287 0.16 -14.03 -32.63
C TYR A 287 -1.05 -14.90 -33.01
N ASP A 288 -1.09 -16.16 -32.55
CA ASP A 288 -2.23 -17.04 -32.76
C ASP A 288 -3.48 -16.54 -32.00
N MET A 289 -3.37 -16.19 -30.72
CA MET A 289 -4.51 -15.64 -29.95
C MET A 289 -5.05 -14.32 -30.52
N VAL A 290 -4.22 -13.51 -31.19
CA VAL A 290 -4.67 -12.32 -31.91
C VAL A 290 -5.35 -12.68 -33.25
N THR A 291 -4.76 -13.58 -34.04
CA THR A 291 -5.17 -13.83 -35.45
C THR A 291 -6.04 -15.07 -35.68
N GLN A 292 -6.74 -15.52 -34.65
CA GLN A 292 -7.58 -16.73 -34.66
C GLN A 292 -9.05 -16.39 -34.41
N ASP A 293 -9.89 -16.74 -35.37
CA ASP A 293 -11.30 -16.33 -35.45
C ASP A 293 -12.16 -16.98 -34.33
N ARG A 294 -12.04 -18.31 -34.17
CA ARG A 294 -12.98 -19.14 -33.37
C ARG A 294 -13.00 -18.84 -31.86
N PHE A 295 -11.92 -18.29 -31.29
CA PHE A 295 -11.77 -18.06 -29.84
C PHE A 295 -10.69 -17.01 -29.48
N GLY A 296 -10.10 -16.35 -30.48
CA GLY A 296 -9.14 -15.26 -30.31
C GLY A 296 -9.76 -13.92 -30.69
N LEU A 297 -8.98 -13.07 -31.37
CA LEU A 297 -9.45 -11.78 -31.89
C LEU A 297 -9.55 -11.72 -33.42
N GLY A 298 -9.46 -12.85 -34.15
CA GLY A 298 -9.39 -12.86 -35.62
C GLY A 298 -10.60 -12.20 -36.31
N ASP A 299 -11.81 -12.36 -35.74
CA ASP A 299 -13.04 -11.70 -36.19
C ASP A 299 -12.99 -10.14 -36.13
N LEU A 300 -12.02 -9.58 -35.40
CA LEU A 300 -11.85 -8.14 -35.17
C LEU A 300 -10.50 -7.60 -35.68
N ILE A 301 -9.46 -8.45 -35.73
CA ILE A 301 -8.06 -8.08 -35.99
C ILE A 301 -7.49 -8.97 -37.09
N ASP A 302 -7.40 -8.42 -38.31
CA ASP A 302 -6.74 -9.10 -39.43
C ASP A 302 -5.22 -9.24 -39.20
N ALA A 303 -4.61 -10.26 -39.82
CA ALA A 303 -3.16 -10.51 -39.71
C ALA A 303 -2.27 -9.37 -40.27
N SER A 304 -2.81 -8.45 -41.08
CA SER A 304 -2.12 -7.21 -41.48
C SER A 304 -2.09 -6.12 -40.40
N MET A 305 -2.94 -6.22 -39.37
CA MET A 305 -3.01 -5.31 -38.23
C MET A 305 -2.10 -5.74 -37.06
N VAL A 306 -1.08 -6.57 -37.32
CA VAL A 306 -0.15 -7.08 -36.28
C VAL A 306 1.29 -6.93 -36.77
N ASP A 307 2.17 -6.32 -35.97
CA ASP A 307 3.60 -6.27 -36.31
C ASP A 307 4.29 -7.63 -36.10
N LYS A 308 4.13 -8.50 -37.10
CA LYS A 308 4.79 -9.81 -37.16
C LYS A 308 6.32 -9.72 -37.24
N TRP A 309 6.91 -8.57 -37.55
CA TRP A 309 8.36 -8.43 -37.71
C TRP A 309 9.05 -8.15 -36.36
N GLU A 310 8.50 -7.28 -35.51
CA GLU A 310 8.98 -7.16 -34.14
C GLU A 310 8.63 -8.43 -33.33
N LEU A 311 7.47 -9.05 -33.54
CA LEU A 311 7.17 -10.37 -32.95
C LEU A 311 8.18 -11.45 -33.38
N TYR A 312 8.65 -11.45 -34.63
CA TYR A 312 9.71 -12.37 -35.08
C TYR A 312 11.03 -12.12 -34.33
N ARG A 313 11.42 -10.87 -34.11
CA ARG A 313 12.59 -10.51 -33.30
C ARG A 313 12.45 -10.95 -31.84
N ILE A 314 11.28 -10.75 -31.24
CA ILE A 314 10.97 -11.20 -29.87
C ILE A 314 11.01 -12.73 -29.80
N ALA A 315 10.43 -13.43 -30.78
CA ALA A 315 10.46 -14.89 -30.85
C ALA A 315 11.89 -15.44 -30.87
N GLN A 316 12.79 -14.85 -31.66
CA GLN A 316 14.21 -15.21 -31.69
C GLN A 316 14.92 -14.99 -30.34
N TYR A 317 14.50 -14.00 -29.55
CA TYR A 317 15.03 -13.78 -28.19
C TYR A 317 14.50 -14.83 -27.19
N CYS A 318 13.21 -15.16 -27.25
CA CYS A 318 12.58 -16.21 -26.43
C CYS A 318 13.20 -17.60 -26.63
N ASP A 319 13.62 -17.91 -27.87
CA ASP A 319 14.23 -19.18 -28.27
C ASP A 319 15.73 -19.30 -27.96
N GLN A 320 16.39 -18.24 -27.46
CA GLN A 320 17.78 -18.32 -27.02
C GLN A 320 17.92 -19.32 -25.87
N MET A 321 18.88 -20.25 -25.99
CA MET A 321 19.22 -21.16 -24.90
C MET A 321 20.01 -20.40 -23.82
N VAL A 322 19.59 -20.54 -22.57
CA VAL A 322 20.19 -19.94 -21.37
C VAL A 322 20.28 -20.98 -20.24
N PRO A 323 21.14 -20.77 -19.22
CA PRO A 323 21.25 -21.70 -18.09
C PRO A 323 19.93 -21.93 -17.35
N ASP A 324 19.65 -23.19 -17.02
CA ASP A 324 18.45 -23.65 -16.30
C ASP A 324 18.58 -23.56 -14.76
N GLY A 325 19.73 -23.11 -14.25
CA GLY A 325 20.08 -23.10 -12.82
C GLY A 325 20.43 -24.47 -12.22
N LYS A 326 20.27 -25.57 -12.97
CA LYS A 326 20.50 -26.97 -12.56
C LYS A 326 21.71 -27.61 -13.25
N GLY A 327 22.28 -26.93 -14.26
CA GLY A 327 23.50 -27.32 -14.99
C GLY A 327 23.25 -27.70 -16.46
N GLY A 328 22.01 -27.64 -16.92
CA GLY A 328 21.61 -27.77 -18.31
C GLY A 328 21.42 -26.41 -19.00
N GLN A 329 20.59 -26.43 -20.04
CA GLN A 329 20.26 -25.29 -20.90
C GLN A 329 18.80 -25.37 -21.30
N GLU A 330 18.07 -24.27 -21.23
CA GLU A 330 16.66 -24.17 -21.60
C GLU A 330 16.38 -22.94 -22.47
N PRO A 331 15.32 -22.92 -23.29
CA PRO A 331 14.83 -21.68 -23.90
C PRO A 331 14.55 -20.60 -22.86
N ARG A 332 14.98 -19.37 -23.16
CA ARG A 332 14.82 -18.18 -22.31
C ARG A 332 13.40 -18.00 -21.79
N PHE A 333 12.40 -18.11 -22.67
CA PHE A 333 10.98 -17.96 -22.35
C PHE A 333 10.11 -18.99 -23.08
N THR A 334 9.24 -19.67 -22.33
CA THR A 334 8.21 -20.59 -22.84
C THR A 334 6.83 -20.24 -22.28
N CYS A 335 5.78 -20.65 -22.99
CA CYS A 335 4.38 -20.41 -22.67
C CYS A 335 3.57 -21.70 -22.78
N ASN A 336 3.30 -22.34 -21.65
CA ASN A 336 2.48 -23.53 -21.54
C ASN A 336 1.20 -23.17 -20.76
N THR A 337 0.19 -22.67 -21.47
CA THR A 337 -1.06 -22.13 -20.90
C THR A 337 -2.28 -22.95 -21.29
N TYR A 338 -3.17 -23.24 -20.33
CA TYR A 338 -4.48 -23.82 -20.57
C TYR A 338 -5.58 -22.78 -20.28
N LEU A 339 -6.38 -22.44 -21.29
CA LEU A 339 -7.41 -21.40 -21.22
C LEU A 339 -8.81 -22.04 -21.24
N GLN A 340 -9.39 -22.20 -20.04
CA GLN A 340 -10.68 -22.92 -19.86
C GLN A 340 -11.92 -22.02 -19.82
N SER A 341 -11.75 -20.70 -19.79
CA SER A 341 -12.83 -19.73 -19.53
C SER A 341 -12.58 -18.42 -20.26
N GLN A 342 -13.66 -17.72 -20.62
CA GLN A 342 -13.57 -16.38 -21.21
C GLN A 342 -12.82 -15.41 -20.27
N ALA A 343 -11.88 -14.66 -20.84
CA ALA A 343 -11.11 -13.62 -20.16
C ALA A 343 -11.29 -12.28 -20.88
N ASP A 344 -10.93 -11.18 -20.22
CA ASP A 344 -10.77 -9.89 -20.90
C ASP A 344 -9.59 -9.98 -21.88
N ALA A 345 -9.82 -9.59 -23.14
CA ALA A 345 -8.83 -9.79 -24.19
C ALA A 345 -7.60 -8.89 -24.04
N TYR A 346 -7.76 -7.65 -23.58
CA TYR A 346 -6.63 -6.74 -23.34
C TYR A 346 -5.77 -7.26 -22.18
N LYS A 347 -6.41 -7.72 -21.10
CA LYS A 347 -5.72 -8.39 -20.00
C LYS A 347 -4.96 -9.64 -20.48
N LEU A 348 -5.61 -10.53 -21.23
CA LEU A 348 -4.97 -11.78 -21.68
C LEU A 348 -3.77 -11.52 -22.61
N LEU A 349 -3.83 -10.50 -23.49
CA LEU A 349 -2.67 -10.10 -24.29
C LEU A 349 -1.55 -9.47 -23.46
N GLY A 350 -1.90 -8.79 -22.36
CA GLY A 350 -0.93 -8.34 -21.35
C GLY A 350 -0.28 -9.51 -20.60
N ASP A 351 -1.08 -10.46 -20.13
CA ASP A 351 -0.62 -11.66 -19.42
C ASP A 351 0.32 -12.50 -20.32
N LEU A 352 -0.02 -12.68 -21.61
CA LEU A 352 0.85 -13.34 -22.61
C LEU A 352 2.12 -12.55 -22.93
N ALA A 353 2.05 -11.22 -23.03
CA ALA A 353 3.23 -10.39 -23.27
C ALA A 353 4.18 -10.35 -22.05
N SER A 354 3.64 -10.49 -20.83
CA SER A 354 4.43 -10.52 -19.59
C SER A 354 5.46 -11.67 -19.56
N ILE A 355 5.18 -12.78 -20.27
CA ILE A 355 6.06 -13.96 -20.35
C ILE A 355 7.42 -13.59 -20.94
N PHE A 356 7.44 -12.76 -21.99
CA PHE A 356 8.67 -12.23 -22.59
C PHE A 356 9.04 -10.84 -22.04
N ARG A 357 8.51 -10.47 -20.85
CA ARG A 357 8.71 -9.18 -20.17
C ARG A 357 8.36 -7.99 -21.06
N GLY A 358 7.29 -8.13 -21.83
CA GLY A 358 6.85 -7.13 -22.80
C GLY A 358 5.46 -6.56 -22.53
N VAL A 359 5.07 -5.64 -23.39
CA VAL A 359 3.73 -5.04 -23.45
C VAL A 359 3.23 -5.10 -24.89
N SER A 360 1.91 -5.21 -25.05
CA SER A 360 1.23 -5.10 -26.35
C SER A 360 0.27 -3.91 -26.31
N TYR A 361 0.34 -3.05 -27.32
CA TYR A 361 -0.46 -1.83 -27.39
C TYR A 361 -0.93 -1.53 -28.82
N TRP A 362 -1.95 -0.68 -28.95
CA TRP A 362 -2.50 -0.28 -30.25
C TRP A 362 -1.84 1.01 -30.74
N MET A 363 -1.24 0.98 -31.94
CA MET A 363 -0.59 2.12 -32.56
C MET A 363 -0.70 2.04 -34.10
N GLY A 364 -0.96 3.17 -34.75
CA GLY A 364 -0.98 3.27 -36.23
C GLY A 364 -2.06 2.43 -36.93
N GLY A 365 -3.05 1.91 -36.21
CA GLY A 365 -4.02 0.94 -36.75
C GLY A 365 -3.57 -0.52 -36.64
N SER A 366 -2.62 -0.83 -35.77
CA SER A 366 -2.06 -2.16 -35.56
C SER A 366 -1.78 -2.46 -34.09
N ILE A 367 -1.75 -3.75 -33.72
CA ILE A 367 -1.18 -4.24 -32.47
C ILE A 367 0.34 -4.34 -32.63
N VAL A 368 1.06 -3.63 -31.75
CA VAL A 368 2.51 -3.66 -31.65
C VAL A 368 2.89 -4.24 -30.28
N SER A 369 3.77 -5.24 -30.27
CA SER A 369 4.32 -5.83 -29.06
C SER A 369 5.81 -5.49 -28.93
N VAL A 370 6.26 -5.08 -27.74
CA VAL A 370 7.67 -4.75 -27.47
C VAL A 370 8.12 -5.43 -26.18
N ALA A 371 9.33 -6.01 -26.19
CA ALA A 371 9.89 -6.81 -25.08
C ALA A 371 11.06 -6.10 -24.35
N ASP A 372 11.23 -6.40 -23.07
CA ASP A 372 12.44 -6.07 -22.30
C ASP A 372 13.61 -7.00 -22.70
N MET A 373 14.28 -6.61 -23.79
CA MET A 373 15.42 -7.29 -24.39
C MET A 373 16.54 -6.29 -24.73
N PRO A 374 17.79 -6.74 -24.99
CA PRO A 374 18.86 -5.87 -25.49
C PRO A 374 18.44 -5.14 -26.78
N GLN A 375 18.47 -3.81 -26.75
CA GLN A 375 18.27 -2.96 -27.93
C GLN A 375 19.23 -1.77 -27.87
N ASP A 376 19.88 -1.45 -28.99
CA ASP A 376 20.60 -0.19 -29.13
C ASP A 376 19.61 1.00 -29.10
N PRO A 377 19.98 2.15 -28.50
CA PRO A 377 19.08 3.30 -28.46
C PRO A 377 18.89 3.92 -29.85
N ILE A 378 17.63 4.14 -30.24
CA ILE A 378 17.25 4.55 -31.60
C ILE A 378 17.43 6.04 -31.89
N PHE A 379 17.42 6.87 -30.83
CA PHE A 379 17.38 8.33 -30.95
C PHE A 379 18.13 9.01 -29.79
N THR A 380 18.31 10.33 -29.87
CA THR A 380 19.06 11.12 -28.89
C THR A 380 18.33 12.42 -28.57
N TYR A 381 18.12 12.66 -27.28
CA TYR A 381 17.59 13.91 -26.76
C TYR A 381 18.68 14.68 -26.01
N THR A 382 18.67 15.99 -26.19
CA THR A 382 19.62 16.97 -25.67
C THR A 382 18.85 18.22 -25.25
N ASP A 383 19.50 19.13 -24.53
CA ASP A 383 18.99 20.48 -24.24
C ASP A 383 18.64 21.31 -25.51
N THR A 384 18.87 20.81 -26.73
CA THR A 384 18.61 21.51 -28.01
C THR A 384 17.50 20.91 -28.90
N ASN A 385 16.96 19.73 -28.56
CA ASN A 385 15.77 19.15 -29.20
C ASN A 385 14.64 18.80 -28.21
N VAL A 386 14.82 19.16 -26.94
CA VAL A 386 13.78 19.24 -25.91
C VAL A 386 13.35 20.69 -25.74
N ILE A 387 12.04 20.92 -25.57
CA ILE A 387 11.48 22.27 -25.39
C ILE A 387 12.01 22.88 -24.09
N ASP A 388 12.49 24.13 -24.19
CA ASP A 388 13.25 24.85 -23.16
C ASP A 388 14.50 24.12 -22.61
N GLY A 389 14.92 23.00 -23.21
CA GLY A 389 15.92 22.09 -22.65
C GLY A 389 15.51 21.44 -21.32
N LYS A 390 14.22 21.43 -20.97
CA LYS A 390 13.73 21.02 -19.64
C LYS A 390 13.49 19.51 -19.53
N PHE A 391 14.35 18.85 -18.76
CA PHE A 391 14.13 17.47 -18.29
C PHE A 391 13.57 17.49 -16.85
N THR A 392 12.45 16.80 -16.61
CA THR A 392 11.89 16.59 -15.28
C THR A 392 12.16 15.16 -14.83
N TYR A 393 12.82 14.96 -13.68
CA TYR A 393 13.15 13.63 -13.17
C TYR A 393 12.34 13.27 -11.91
N GLN A 394 12.02 11.99 -11.76
CA GLN A 394 11.38 11.44 -10.58
C GLN A 394 11.98 10.07 -10.21
N SER A 395 12.62 9.98 -9.04
CA SER A 395 13.11 8.70 -8.51
C SER A 395 11.99 7.92 -7.81
N SER A 396 11.99 6.59 -7.96
CA SER A 396 10.99 5.72 -7.31
C SER A 396 11.21 5.63 -5.79
N PRO A 397 10.16 5.42 -4.97
CA PRO A 397 10.28 5.40 -3.51
C PRO A 397 11.17 4.25 -2.98
N ARG A 398 11.84 4.44 -1.84
CA ARG A 398 12.66 3.38 -1.19
C ARG A 398 11.91 2.05 -0.98
N LYS A 399 10.59 2.09 -0.76
CA LYS A 399 9.74 0.89 -0.65
C LYS A 399 9.65 0.03 -1.92
N THR A 400 10.10 0.56 -3.06
CA THR A 400 10.19 -0.14 -4.35
C THR A 400 11.61 -0.63 -4.67
N ARG A 401 12.54 -0.61 -3.69
CA ARG A 401 13.81 -1.35 -3.76
C ARG A 401 13.55 -2.75 -3.22
N TYR A 402 13.09 -3.64 -4.08
CA TYR A 402 12.80 -5.02 -3.67
C TYR A 402 14.10 -5.79 -3.42
N THR A 403 14.07 -6.65 -2.40
CA THR A 403 15.22 -7.47 -1.94
C THR A 403 14.87 -8.96 -1.88
N THR A 404 13.59 -9.29 -2.04
CA THR A 404 13.08 -10.66 -2.13
C THR A 404 11.92 -10.70 -3.11
N ALA A 405 11.89 -11.69 -3.99
CA ALA A 405 10.80 -11.96 -4.90
C ALA A 405 10.25 -13.37 -4.70
N LEU A 406 8.94 -13.49 -4.55
CA LEU A 406 8.21 -14.76 -4.61
C LEU A 406 7.57 -14.89 -5.99
N VAL A 407 7.93 -15.93 -6.73
CA VAL A 407 7.48 -16.15 -8.11
C VAL A 407 6.66 -17.43 -8.19
N THR A 408 5.34 -17.31 -8.36
CA THR A 408 4.45 -18.46 -8.53
C THR A 408 4.55 -19.00 -9.96
N TRP A 409 4.76 -20.31 -10.10
CA TRP A 409 4.86 -21.05 -11.37
C TRP A 409 4.20 -22.42 -11.25
N ASN A 410 3.99 -23.13 -12.36
CA ASN A 410 3.32 -24.45 -12.38
C ASN A 410 4.38 -25.57 -12.51
N ASP A 411 4.54 -26.40 -11.48
CA ASP A 411 5.64 -27.38 -11.39
C ASP A 411 5.29 -28.73 -12.03
N PRO A 412 5.93 -29.13 -13.16
CA PRO A 412 5.68 -30.44 -13.79
C PRO A 412 5.97 -31.63 -12.89
N ASP A 413 7.00 -31.55 -12.02
CA ASP A 413 7.36 -32.64 -11.11
C ASP A 413 6.28 -32.84 -10.02
N ASN A 414 5.46 -31.81 -9.78
CA ASN A 414 4.27 -31.82 -8.92
C ASN A 414 2.96 -31.76 -9.73
N ALA A 415 2.91 -32.47 -10.88
CA ALA A 415 1.74 -32.60 -11.75
C ALA A 415 1.11 -31.27 -12.21
N TYR A 416 1.96 -30.26 -12.48
CA TYR A 416 1.61 -28.87 -12.82
C TYR A 416 0.87 -28.10 -11.72
N GLY A 417 0.94 -28.56 -10.47
CA GLY A 417 0.50 -27.79 -9.31
C GLY A 417 1.29 -26.49 -9.12
N GLN A 418 0.67 -25.48 -8.50
CA GLN A 418 1.34 -24.20 -8.25
C GLN A 418 2.42 -24.34 -7.17
N ALA A 419 3.63 -23.88 -7.50
CA ALA A 419 4.78 -23.79 -6.63
C ALA A 419 5.30 -22.35 -6.60
N VAL A 420 6.06 -21.99 -5.56
CA VAL A 420 6.65 -20.65 -5.40
C VAL A 420 8.17 -20.77 -5.40
N GLU A 421 8.81 -20.13 -6.37
CA GLU A 421 10.26 -19.95 -6.41
C GLU A 421 10.65 -18.72 -5.57
N TYR A 422 11.64 -18.89 -4.69
CA TYR A 422 12.15 -17.84 -3.80
C TYR A 422 13.45 -17.26 -4.37
N VAL A 423 13.48 -15.95 -4.59
CA VAL A 423 14.67 -15.24 -5.08
C VAL A 423 15.05 -14.13 -4.09
N GLU A 424 16.31 -14.09 -3.68
CA GLU A 424 16.87 -13.03 -2.82
C GLU A 424 17.96 -12.23 -3.55
N ASP A 425 18.07 -10.95 -3.22
CA ASP A 425 19.31 -10.18 -3.37
C ASP A 425 19.85 -9.84 -1.98
N ARG A 426 21.08 -10.29 -1.71
CA ARG A 426 21.74 -10.18 -0.41
C ARG A 426 22.29 -8.78 -0.14
N ASP A 427 22.76 -8.06 -1.16
CA ASP A 427 23.36 -6.74 -0.98
C ASP A 427 22.26 -5.69 -0.74
N GLY A 428 21.16 -5.78 -1.49
CA GLY A 428 19.93 -5.05 -1.22
C GLY A 428 19.32 -5.43 0.14
N LEU A 429 19.24 -6.71 0.51
CA LEU A 429 18.73 -7.14 1.82
C LEU A 429 19.54 -6.51 2.97
N ALA A 430 20.88 -6.50 2.87
CA ALA A 430 21.76 -5.87 3.86
C ALA A 430 21.61 -4.34 3.92
N ARG A 431 21.32 -3.68 2.80
CA ARG A 431 21.21 -2.21 2.68
C ARG A 431 19.82 -1.65 3.00
N TYR A 432 18.77 -2.38 2.64
CA TYR A 432 17.38 -1.91 2.66
C TYR A 432 16.50 -2.65 3.66
N GLY A 433 16.87 -3.87 4.07
CA GLY A 433 16.03 -4.80 4.82
C GLY A 433 15.15 -5.64 3.91
N LEU A 434 14.28 -6.48 4.50
CA LEU A 434 13.34 -7.31 3.76
C LEU A 434 12.28 -6.43 3.09
N GLN A 435 12.23 -6.42 1.75
CA GLN A 435 11.24 -5.74 0.92
C GLN A 435 10.78 -6.73 -0.16
N GLN A 436 9.60 -7.33 0.05
CA GLN A 436 9.07 -8.42 -0.75
C GLN A 436 8.25 -7.91 -1.95
N ILE A 437 8.44 -8.54 -3.11
CA ILE A 437 7.49 -8.52 -4.24
C ILE A 437 6.93 -9.93 -4.45
N GLU A 438 5.66 -10.02 -4.83
CA GLU A 438 5.00 -11.26 -5.20
C GLU A 438 4.52 -11.14 -6.65
N MET A 439 4.77 -12.16 -7.46
CA MET A 439 4.41 -12.16 -8.88
C MET A 439 4.08 -13.56 -9.39
N VAL A 440 3.22 -13.65 -10.40
CA VAL A 440 2.87 -14.92 -11.06
C VAL A 440 3.55 -14.96 -12.42
N ALA A 441 4.37 -16.00 -12.65
CA ALA A 441 4.96 -16.26 -13.95
C ALA A 441 3.93 -16.97 -14.84
N PHE A 442 3.10 -16.19 -15.53
CA PHE A 442 2.01 -16.71 -16.38
C PHE A 442 2.54 -17.70 -17.43
N GLY A 443 1.86 -18.85 -17.57
CA GLY A 443 2.27 -19.92 -18.49
C GLY A 443 3.62 -20.58 -18.23
N CYS A 444 4.28 -20.26 -17.10
CA CYS A 444 5.62 -20.76 -16.79
C CYS A 444 5.58 -22.16 -16.15
N THR A 445 6.32 -23.09 -16.75
CA THR A 445 6.51 -24.46 -16.22
C THR A 445 7.99 -24.82 -16.07
N SER A 446 8.84 -23.82 -15.83
CA SER A 446 10.25 -24.03 -15.49
C SER A 446 10.63 -23.18 -14.28
N GLN A 447 11.28 -23.82 -13.30
CA GLN A 447 11.88 -23.15 -12.17
C GLN A 447 12.96 -22.15 -12.60
N GLY A 448 13.73 -22.43 -13.66
CA GLY A 448 14.77 -21.53 -14.17
C GLY A 448 14.16 -20.25 -14.76
N GLN A 449 13.10 -20.38 -15.57
CA GLN A 449 12.33 -19.24 -16.09
C GLN A 449 11.67 -18.43 -14.96
N ALA A 450 11.13 -19.08 -13.92
CA ALA A 450 10.61 -18.41 -12.73
C ALA A 450 11.70 -17.66 -11.94
N HIS A 451 12.85 -18.30 -11.69
CA HIS A 451 13.97 -17.67 -10.99
C HIS A 451 14.50 -16.45 -11.75
N ARG A 452 14.69 -16.56 -13.07
CA ARG A 452 15.09 -15.43 -13.92
C ARG A 452 14.05 -14.31 -13.92
N ALA A 453 12.76 -14.60 -13.77
CA ALA A 453 11.71 -13.57 -13.62
C ALA A 453 11.81 -12.82 -12.28
N GLY A 454 12.08 -13.52 -11.18
CA GLY A 454 12.34 -12.91 -9.87
C GLY A 454 13.61 -12.05 -9.88
N GLN A 455 14.72 -12.58 -10.41
CA GLN A 455 15.97 -11.82 -10.58
C GLN A 455 15.74 -10.55 -11.41
N TRP A 456 14.98 -10.64 -12.51
CA TRP A 456 14.64 -9.48 -13.32
C TRP A 456 13.87 -8.39 -12.54
N ALA A 457 12.90 -8.78 -11.71
CA ALA A 457 12.15 -7.85 -10.89
C ALA A 457 13.05 -7.15 -9.85
N LEU A 458 13.88 -7.91 -9.14
CA LEU A 458 14.84 -7.37 -8.15
C LEU A 458 15.82 -6.40 -8.82
N VAL A 459 16.57 -6.87 -9.83
CA VAL A 459 17.64 -6.11 -10.49
C VAL A 459 17.10 -4.85 -11.17
N SER A 460 15.95 -4.93 -11.86
CA SER A 460 15.34 -3.74 -12.47
C SER A 460 14.89 -2.74 -11.40
N SER A 461 14.31 -3.20 -10.28
CA SER A 461 13.91 -2.32 -9.17
C SER A 461 15.06 -1.59 -8.46
N GLN A 462 16.31 -2.02 -8.68
CA GLN A 462 17.51 -1.45 -8.08
C GLN A 462 18.35 -0.61 -9.05
N LEU A 463 18.33 -0.92 -10.36
CA LEU A 463 19.12 -0.22 -11.38
C LEU A 463 18.32 0.80 -12.19
N GLU A 464 17.01 0.59 -12.36
CA GLU A 464 16.14 1.40 -13.22
C GLU A 464 15.27 2.29 -12.33
N THR A 465 15.91 3.15 -11.52
CA THR A 465 15.28 3.82 -10.37
C THR A 465 14.59 5.13 -10.69
N ASP A 466 15.00 5.78 -11.78
CA ASP A 466 14.58 7.14 -12.12
C ASP A 466 13.77 7.15 -13.41
N SER A 467 12.62 7.83 -13.41
CA SER A 467 11.95 8.25 -14.63
C SER A 467 12.38 9.66 -15.04
N VAL A 468 12.24 9.95 -16.33
CA VAL A 468 12.37 11.28 -16.93
C VAL A 468 11.11 11.59 -17.73
N SER A 469 10.65 12.83 -17.68
CA SER A 469 9.57 13.36 -18.49
C SER A 469 9.98 14.70 -19.09
N PHE A 470 9.75 14.88 -20.39
CA PHE A 470 10.19 16.06 -21.14
C PHE A 470 9.32 16.27 -22.39
N ALA A 471 9.22 17.53 -22.85
CA ALA A 471 8.40 17.91 -24.00
C ALA A 471 9.25 18.11 -25.26
N VAL A 472 8.73 17.70 -26.42
CA VAL A 472 9.37 17.82 -27.74
C VAL A 472 8.39 18.32 -28.78
N GLY A 473 8.92 18.98 -29.82
CA GLY A 473 8.19 19.21 -31.08
C GLY A 473 8.31 18.00 -32.03
N LEU A 474 7.77 18.16 -33.24
CA LEU A 474 7.71 17.08 -34.26
C LEU A 474 9.06 16.41 -34.59
N ASP A 475 10.17 17.16 -34.55
CA ASP A 475 11.55 16.67 -34.69
C ASP A 475 11.88 15.54 -33.68
N GLY A 476 11.42 15.68 -32.44
CA GLY A 476 11.63 14.69 -31.37
C GLY A 476 10.67 13.51 -31.39
N LEU A 477 9.61 13.52 -32.21
CA LEU A 477 8.64 12.42 -32.28
C LEU A 477 9.25 11.15 -32.92
N LEU A 478 10.31 11.29 -33.72
CA LEU A 478 10.99 10.17 -34.40
C LEU A 478 11.58 9.13 -33.43
N GLY A 479 12.01 9.55 -32.24
CA GLY A 479 12.46 8.65 -31.17
C GLY A 479 11.36 8.22 -30.19
N ALA A 480 10.14 8.74 -30.34
CA ALA A 480 9.07 8.64 -29.36
C ALA A 480 8.21 7.38 -29.59
N ILE A 481 8.83 6.20 -29.50
CA ILE A 481 8.17 4.91 -29.70
C ILE A 481 8.18 4.14 -28.37
N PRO A 482 7.02 3.81 -27.76
CA PRO A 482 6.95 3.05 -26.52
C PRO A 482 7.77 1.75 -26.56
N GLY A 483 8.39 1.41 -25.43
CA GLY A 483 9.27 0.25 -25.26
C GLY A 483 10.67 0.38 -25.87
N ARG A 484 10.91 1.30 -26.82
CA ARG A 484 12.24 1.56 -27.40
C ARG A 484 13.16 2.30 -26.43
N ILE A 485 14.46 2.12 -26.62
CA ILE A 485 15.52 2.78 -25.84
C ILE A 485 15.94 4.09 -26.53
N ILE A 486 16.17 5.13 -25.75
CA ILE A 486 16.58 6.47 -26.18
C ILE A 486 17.80 6.93 -25.36
N ARG A 487 18.71 7.68 -25.98
CA ARG A 487 19.78 8.40 -25.27
C ARG A 487 19.28 9.75 -24.78
N VAL A 488 19.59 10.10 -23.55
CA VAL A 488 19.37 11.44 -22.97
C VAL A 488 20.73 12.01 -22.54
N GLN A 489 21.08 13.14 -23.12
CA GLN A 489 22.20 13.98 -22.72
C GLN A 489 21.63 15.29 -22.19
N ASP A 490 21.32 15.32 -20.90
CA ASP A 490 21.00 16.56 -20.17
C ASP A 490 22.32 17.15 -19.66
N SER A 491 22.71 18.34 -20.13
CA SER A 491 23.94 19.00 -19.69
C SER A 491 23.94 19.40 -18.21
N ALA A 492 22.78 19.72 -17.62
CA ALA A 492 22.64 20.05 -16.20
C ALA A 492 22.79 18.81 -15.31
N ARG A 493 22.15 17.68 -15.66
CA ARG A 493 22.30 16.42 -14.90
C ARG A 493 23.66 15.74 -15.14
N ALA A 494 24.24 15.87 -16.33
CA ALA A 494 25.59 15.35 -16.63
C ALA A 494 26.70 16.17 -15.94
N GLY A 495 26.46 17.44 -15.60
CA GLY A 495 27.47 18.35 -15.06
C GLY A 495 28.52 18.80 -16.08
N ALA A 496 28.25 18.59 -17.37
CA ALA A 496 29.07 18.96 -18.52
C ALA A 496 28.20 18.90 -19.78
N ARG A 497 28.41 19.83 -20.73
CA ARG A 497 27.72 19.81 -22.01
C ARG A 497 28.40 18.83 -22.98
N GLN A 498 27.63 17.82 -23.42
CA GLN A 498 28.10 16.74 -24.29
C GLN A 498 27.22 16.56 -25.54
N GLY A 499 26.46 17.58 -25.94
CA GLY A 499 25.47 17.46 -27.02
C GLY A 499 24.91 18.79 -27.49
N GLY A 500 24.25 18.77 -28.65
CA GLY A 500 23.75 19.97 -29.31
C GLY A 500 23.24 19.72 -30.74
N ARG A 501 23.38 20.73 -31.60
CA ARG A 501 23.03 20.64 -33.03
C ARG A 501 24.22 21.02 -33.92
N ILE A 502 24.35 20.39 -35.07
CA ILE A 502 25.46 20.66 -35.99
C ILE A 502 25.18 21.87 -36.88
N GLY A 503 26.19 22.71 -37.10
CA GLY A 503 26.13 23.83 -38.04
C GLY A 503 26.38 23.41 -39.49
N SER A 504 27.20 22.38 -39.72
CA SER A 504 27.45 21.77 -41.04
C SER A 504 28.09 20.39 -40.90
N ALA A 505 28.10 19.59 -41.97
CA ALA A 505 28.81 18.32 -42.01
C ALA A 505 29.39 17.99 -43.40
N THR A 506 30.27 17.00 -43.40
CA THR A 506 30.69 16.22 -44.57
C THR A 506 30.36 14.75 -44.30
N SER A 507 30.66 13.85 -45.23
CA SER A 507 30.51 12.40 -45.01
C SER A 507 31.35 11.83 -43.86
N SER A 508 32.39 12.53 -43.37
CA SER A 508 33.31 12.04 -42.33
C SER A 508 33.68 13.08 -41.25
N SER A 509 32.99 14.22 -41.18
CA SER A 509 33.22 15.23 -40.13
C SER A 509 31.99 16.10 -39.90
N VAL A 510 31.70 16.47 -38.65
CA VAL A 510 30.67 17.45 -38.30
C VAL A 510 31.28 18.70 -37.67
N THR A 511 30.68 19.86 -37.95
CA THR A 511 30.95 21.13 -37.29
C THR A 511 29.85 21.34 -36.25
N VAL A 512 30.18 21.23 -34.96
CA VAL A 512 29.22 21.36 -33.86
C VAL A 512 28.95 22.83 -33.51
N ASP A 513 27.78 23.15 -32.96
CA ASP A 513 27.43 24.50 -32.52
C ASP A 513 28.42 25.05 -31.47
N VAL A 514 28.76 24.22 -30.49
CA VAL A 514 29.76 24.45 -29.44
C VAL A 514 30.52 23.14 -29.25
N LEU A 515 31.81 23.21 -28.91
CA LEU A 515 32.57 22.00 -28.60
C LEU A 515 32.06 21.35 -27.30
N PRO A 516 32.14 20.01 -27.18
CA PRO A 516 31.85 19.34 -25.92
C PRO A 516 32.88 19.72 -24.84
N ASP A 517 32.45 19.78 -23.57
CA ASP A 517 33.30 20.21 -22.44
C ASP A 517 34.47 19.24 -22.15
N GLU A 518 34.31 17.96 -22.52
CA GLU A 518 35.40 17.00 -22.64
C GLU A 518 35.23 16.20 -23.93
N VAL A 519 36.27 16.14 -24.77
CA VAL A 519 36.31 15.27 -25.93
C VAL A 519 37.75 14.92 -26.29
N GLN A 520 38.00 13.64 -26.55
CA GLN A 520 39.31 13.07 -26.85
C GLN A 520 39.25 12.22 -28.14
N VAL A 521 40.41 12.02 -28.77
CA VAL A 521 40.51 11.11 -29.92
C VAL A 521 40.39 9.67 -29.43
N GLY A 522 39.36 8.95 -29.90
CA GLY A 522 38.95 7.65 -29.37
C GLY A 522 37.55 7.65 -28.73
N ASP A 523 36.99 8.82 -28.39
CA ASP A 523 35.61 8.94 -27.90
C ASP A 523 34.58 8.64 -29.01
N SER A 524 33.35 8.35 -28.61
CA SER A 524 32.23 8.07 -29.53
C SER A 524 31.41 9.33 -29.81
N LEU A 525 31.13 9.60 -31.08
CA LEU A 525 30.24 10.67 -31.53
C LEU A 525 28.97 10.05 -32.15
N THR A 526 27.82 10.38 -31.59
CA THR A 526 26.50 10.03 -32.14
C THR A 526 25.89 11.24 -32.85
N VAL A 527 25.40 11.07 -34.08
CA VAL A 527 24.78 12.12 -34.91
C VAL A 527 23.53 11.61 -35.62
N HIS A 528 22.49 12.45 -35.73
CA HIS A 528 21.29 12.12 -36.50
C HIS A 528 21.48 12.35 -37.99
N THR A 529 21.24 11.31 -38.79
CA THR A 529 21.20 11.39 -40.26
C THR A 529 19.92 12.07 -40.76
N PRO A 530 19.84 12.48 -42.04
CA PRO A 530 18.63 13.07 -42.61
C PRO A 530 17.40 12.12 -42.65
N ALA A 531 17.58 10.84 -42.33
CA ALA A 531 16.51 9.84 -42.20
C ALA A 531 15.98 9.72 -40.75
N GLY A 532 16.46 10.53 -39.81
CA GLY A 532 16.11 10.46 -38.39
C GLY A 532 16.85 9.36 -37.61
N VAL A 533 17.70 8.56 -38.27
CA VAL A 533 18.47 7.49 -37.64
C VAL A 533 19.72 8.07 -36.98
N ALA A 534 19.93 7.74 -35.71
CA ALA A 534 21.15 8.06 -34.97
C ALA A 534 22.28 7.08 -35.34
N GLU A 535 23.41 7.58 -35.84
CA GLU A 535 24.63 6.80 -36.10
C GLU A 535 25.73 7.18 -35.11
N THR A 536 26.39 6.18 -34.51
CA THR A 536 27.54 6.37 -33.62
C THR A 536 28.85 5.95 -34.31
N HIS A 537 29.84 6.84 -34.34
CA HIS A 537 31.17 6.61 -34.93
C HIS A 537 32.29 7.12 -34.01
N THR A 538 33.47 6.49 -34.03
CA THR A 538 34.62 6.92 -33.21
C THR A 538 35.28 8.19 -33.76
N ILE A 539 35.63 9.13 -32.88
CA ILE A 539 36.32 10.38 -33.20
C ILE A 539 37.80 10.10 -33.48
N ASN A 540 38.30 10.49 -34.66
CA ASN A 540 39.71 10.32 -35.06
C ASN A 540 40.53 11.62 -35.09
N ALA A 541 39.88 12.79 -35.16
CA ALA A 541 40.54 14.09 -35.07
C ALA A 541 39.58 15.20 -34.57
N ILE A 542 40.14 16.14 -33.82
CA ILE A 542 39.41 17.26 -33.19
C ILE A 542 40.07 18.57 -33.65
N ASP A 543 39.27 19.48 -34.19
CA ASP A 543 39.68 20.82 -34.62
C ASP A 543 38.97 21.85 -33.75
N THR A 544 39.66 22.30 -32.71
CA THR A 544 39.11 23.18 -31.67
C THR A 544 38.86 24.62 -32.13
N VAL A 545 39.50 25.05 -33.23
CA VAL A 545 39.30 26.38 -33.81
C VAL A 545 38.08 26.39 -34.73
N ALA A 546 37.91 25.35 -35.55
CA ALA A 546 36.74 25.21 -36.43
C ALA A 546 35.52 24.60 -35.74
N ARG A 547 35.61 24.16 -34.47
CA ARG A 547 34.58 23.37 -33.75
C ARG A 547 34.18 22.10 -34.51
N ARG A 548 35.17 21.40 -35.09
CA ARG A 548 34.93 20.28 -36.01
C ARG A 548 35.46 18.96 -35.45
N LEU A 549 34.58 17.98 -35.36
CA LEU A 549 34.87 16.60 -34.97
C LEU A 549 34.92 15.74 -36.24
N SER A 550 35.95 14.93 -36.39
CA SER A 550 36.14 14.03 -37.54
C SER A 550 36.05 12.58 -37.08
N ILE A 551 35.43 11.73 -37.90
CA ILE A 551 35.12 10.34 -37.54
C ILE A 551 35.94 9.32 -38.33
N SER A 552 36.13 8.13 -37.76
CA SER A 552 36.59 6.95 -38.48
C SER A 552 35.50 6.44 -39.42
N GLY A 553 35.78 6.32 -40.72
CA GLY A 553 34.80 5.87 -41.70
C GLY A 553 33.96 7.02 -42.26
N SER A 554 32.66 6.77 -42.44
CA SER A 554 31.72 7.77 -42.99
C SER A 554 30.27 7.45 -42.63
N PHE A 555 29.45 8.48 -42.44
CA PHE A 555 28.01 8.35 -42.24
C PHE A 555 27.31 7.73 -43.47
N THR A 556 26.23 6.97 -43.30
CA THR A 556 25.50 6.37 -44.45
C THR A 556 24.84 7.43 -45.34
N ALA A 557 24.39 8.54 -44.73
CA ALA A 557 23.97 9.77 -45.39
C ALA A 557 24.61 10.96 -44.67
N THR A 558 25.07 11.97 -45.42
CA THR A 558 25.70 13.16 -44.82
C THR A 558 24.71 13.90 -43.92
N PRO A 559 25.02 14.12 -42.62
CA PRO A 559 24.14 14.85 -41.70
C PRO A 559 23.81 16.27 -42.19
N VAL A 560 22.63 16.77 -41.86
CA VAL A 560 22.17 18.11 -42.25
C VAL A 560 22.41 19.12 -41.13
N ALA A 561 22.53 20.41 -41.49
CA ALA A 561 22.53 21.46 -40.48
C ALA A 561 21.26 21.36 -39.62
N GLN A 562 21.40 21.59 -38.31
CA GLN A 562 20.41 21.32 -37.26
C GLN A 562 20.20 19.84 -36.85
N SER A 563 20.85 18.86 -37.48
CA SER A 563 20.91 17.48 -36.93
C SER A 563 21.49 17.49 -35.51
N VAL A 564 20.90 16.70 -34.61
CA VAL A 564 21.36 16.55 -33.22
C VAL A 564 22.67 15.75 -33.17
N TRP A 565 23.54 16.10 -32.23
CA TRP A 565 24.76 15.35 -31.90
C TRP A 565 24.89 15.14 -30.39
N ALA A 566 25.58 14.07 -29.99
CA ALA A 566 26.06 13.84 -28.63
C ALA A 566 27.41 13.08 -28.63
N VAL A 567 28.25 13.32 -27.63
CA VAL A 567 29.55 12.66 -27.43
C VAL A 567 29.54 11.80 -26.16
N GLU A 568 30.15 10.63 -26.25
CA GLU A 568 30.28 9.65 -25.17
C GLU A 568 31.76 9.28 -24.98
N SER A 569 32.23 9.38 -23.74
CA SER A 569 33.63 9.26 -23.34
C SER A 569 33.80 8.25 -22.20
N THR A 570 35.02 7.79 -21.92
CA THR A 570 35.26 6.83 -20.81
C THR A 570 34.93 7.38 -19.43
N THR A 571 34.86 8.71 -19.28
CA THR A 571 34.60 9.44 -18.02
C THR A 571 33.16 9.94 -17.92
N LEU A 572 32.42 10.03 -19.03
CA LEU A 572 31.04 10.48 -19.09
C LEU A 572 30.33 9.95 -20.35
N VAL A 573 29.26 9.17 -20.16
CA VAL A 573 28.41 8.62 -21.23
C VAL A 573 26.96 9.13 -21.09
N THR A 574 26.14 8.98 -22.13
CA THR A 574 24.73 9.39 -22.08
C THR A 574 23.89 8.45 -21.20
N GLN A 575 22.77 8.96 -20.69
CA GLN A 575 21.82 8.14 -19.93
C GLN A 575 20.87 7.44 -20.89
N HIS A 576 20.74 6.12 -20.77
CA HIS A 576 19.74 5.36 -21.52
C HIS A 576 18.42 5.33 -20.74
N PHE A 577 17.32 5.58 -21.45
CA PHE A 577 15.96 5.44 -20.92
C PHE A 577 15.11 4.61 -21.90
N ARG A 578 14.16 3.82 -21.39
CA ARG A 578 13.09 3.20 -22.16
C ARG A 578 11.85 4.10 -22.15
N VAL A 579 11.33 4.45 -23.32
CA VAL A 579 10.05 5.17 -23.43
C VAL A 579 8.92 4.31 -22.86
N LEU A 580 8.15 4.87 -21.92
CA LEU A 580 6.95 4.23 -21.37
C LEU A 580 5.70 4.71 -22.11
N SER A 581 5.59 6.02 -22.32
CA SER A 581 4.42 6.65 -22.93
C SER A 581 4.79 7.94 -23.66
N VAL A 582 3.91 8.33 -24.59
CA VAL A 582 3.97 9.56 -25.36
C VAL A 582 2.56 10.13 -25.40
N SER A 583 2.39 11.40 -25.02
CA SER A 583 1.10 12.09 -25.02
C SER A 583 1.18 13.40 -25.77
N GLU A 584 0.27 13.61 -26.71
CA GLU A 584 0.06 14.89 -27.40
C GLU A 584 -0.61 15.89 -26.44
N ASP A 585 -0.06 17.09 -26.34
CA ASP A 585 -0.65 18.20 -25.58
C ASP A 585 -1.52 19.04 -26.53
N SER A 586 -2.81 18.72 -26.56
CA SER A 586 -3.79 19.31 -27.47
C SER A 586 -4.41 20.62 -26.95
N THR A 587 -3.74 21.33 -26.03
CA THR A 587 -4.28 22.53 -25.38
C THR A 587 -3.76 23.88 -25.90
N ASP A 588 -2.69 23.88 -26.71
CA ASP A 588 -2.13 25.07 -27.37
C ASP A 588 -2.24 24.97 -28.91
N ASP A 589 -2.08 26.11 -29.61
CA ASP A 589 -1.88 26.17 -31.08
C ASP A 589 -0.49 25.62 -31.53
N GLU A 590 0.21 24.87 -30.66
CA GLU A 590 1.57 24.35 -30.86
C GLU A 590 1.59 22.81 -30.88
N ILE A 591 2.28 22.21 -31.86
CA ILE A 591 2.47 20.75 -31.92
C ILE A 591 3.50 20.33 -30.86
N ARG A 592 3.01 19.85 -29.71
CA ARG A 592 3.80 19.47 -28.54
C ARG A 592 3.49 18.02 -28.11
N PHE A 593 4.53 17.23 -27.91
CA PHE A 593 4.44 15.87 -27.38
C PHE A 593 5.26 15.76 -26.09
N THR A 594 4.65 15.23 -25.02
CA THR A 594 5.38 14.87 -23.80
C THR A 594 5.77 13.41 -23.84
N ILE A 595 7.07 13.13 -23.70
CA ILE A 595 7.64 11.79 -23.61
C ILE A 595 7.90 11.49 -22.13
N SER A 596 7.46 10.33 -21.66
CA SER A 596 7.80 9.82 -20.32
C SER A 596 8.52 8.48 -20.44
N ALA A 597 9.65 8.34 -19.76
CA ALA A 597 10.57 7.22 -19.92
C ALA A 597 11.20 6.79 -18.58
N ILE A 598 11.56 5.51 -18.43
CA ILE A 598 12.24 4.94 -17.25
C ILE A 598 13.72 4.69 -17.57
N GLN A 599 14.62 4.89 -16.62
CA GLN A 599 16.05 4.59 -16.76
C GLN A 599 16.26 3.15 -17.24
N HIS A 600 17.28 2.92 -18.07
CA HIS A 600 17.60 1.60 -18.59
C HIS A 600 19.09 1.24 -18.40
N ASN A 601 19.38 0.02 -17.93
CA ASN A 601 20.73 -0.52 -17.91
C ASN A 601 20.81 -1.84 -18.73
N PRO A 602 21.49 -1.86 -19.90
CA PRO A 602 21.58 -3.05 -20.74
C PRO A 602 22.40 -4.19 -20.10
N SER A 603 23.22 -3.90 -19.08
CA SER A 603 23.98 -4.94 -18.35
C SER A 603 23.08 -5.93 -17.63
N LYS A 604 21.83 -5.58 -17.34
CA LYS A 604 20.92 -6.41 -16.54
C LYS A 604 20.63 -7.76 -17.20
N PHE A 605 20.59 -7.83 -18.54
CA PHE A 605 20.23 -9.08 -19.24
C PHE A 605 21.25 -10.20 -19.00
N ALA A 606 22.53 -9.96 -19.28
CA ALA A 606 23.61 -10.94 -19.03
C ALA A 606 23.81 -11.23 -17.53
N HIS A 607 23.44 -10.29 -16.64
CA HIS A 607 23.40 -10.55 -15.20
C HIS A 607 22.29 -11.54 -14.81
N ILE A 608 21.09 -11.38 -15.37
CA ILE A 608 19.93 -12.26 -15.11
C ILE A 608 20.09 -13.64 -15.74
N ASP A 609 20.78 -13.74 -16.88
CA ASP A 609 20.98 -15.01 -17.61
C ASP A 609 22.18 -15.82 -17.09
N ASP A 610 23.36 -15.18 -16.99
CA ASP A 610 24.65 -15.84 -16.76
C ASP A 610 25.33 -15.42 -15.44
N GLY A 611 24.72 -14.54 -14.65
CA GLY A 611 25.34 -13.98 -13.44
C GLY A 611 26.45 -12.97 -13.71
N ALA A 612 26.54 -12.40 -14.92
CA ALA A 612 27.58 -11.44 -15.30
C ALA A 612 27.58 -10.18 -14.40
N ALA A 613 28.76 -9.56 -14.21
CA ALA A 613 28.89 -8.39 -13.34
C ALA A 613 28.20 -7.15 -13.94
N ILE A 614 27.25 -6.57 -13.20
CA ILE A 614 26.53 -5.35 -13.58
C ILE A 614 27.52 -4.20 -13.79
N GLN A 615 27.51 -3.58 -14.97
CA GLN A 615 28.23 -2.34 -15.22
C GLN A 615 27.32 -1.15 -14.86
N ILE A 616 27.84 -0.20 -14.10
CA ILE A 616 27.16 1.07 -13.80
C ILE A 616 27.87 2.16 -14.62
N PRO A 617 27.24 2.71 -15.68
CA PRO A 617 27.87 3.71 -16.52
C PRO A 617 28.13 5.04 -15.78
N PRO A 618 29.24 5.75 -16.05
CA PRO A 618 29.50 7.07 -15.50
C PRO A 618 28.61 8.12 -16.21
N ILE A 619 27.45 8.41 -15.62
CA ILE A 619 26.39 9.25 -16.22
C ILE A 619 26.36 10.71 -15.73
N SER A 620 27.29 11.10 -14.86
CA SER A 620 27.41 12.48 -14.36
C SER A 620 28.79 12.73 -13.77
N LYS A 621 29.30 13.96 -13.97
CA LYS A 621 30.48 14.52 -13.31
C LYS A 621 30.14 15.31 -12.04
N LEU A 622 28.85 15.48 -11.72
CA LEU A 622 28.46 16.11 -10.45
C LEU A 622 28.99 15.25 -9.29
N PRO A 623 29.67 15.84 -8.28
CA PRO A 623 30.30 15.08 -7.22
C PRO A 623 29.25 14.35 -6.37
N THR A 624 29.07 13.07 -6.64
CA THR A 624 28.01 12.21 -6.09
C THR A 624 28.64 11.12 -5.23
N GLY A 625 28.63 11.34 -3.91
CA GLY A 625 29.31 10.47 -2.96
C GLY A 625 29.66 11.21 -1.65
N PRO A 626 30.35 10.53 -0.71
CA PRO A 626 30.84 11.16 0.51
C PRO A 626 31.89 12.24 0.18
N GLN A 627 31.68 13.46 0.68
CA GLN A 627 32.61 14.57 0.48
C GLN A 627 33.90 14.34 1.29
N VAL A 628 35.05 14.45 0.62
CA VAL A 628 36.37 14.34 1.26
C VAL A 628 36.55 15.49 2.28
N PRO A 629 37.05 15.24 3.50
CA PRO A 629 37.30 16.29 4.48
C PRO A 629 38.40 17.26 4.02
N PRO A 630 38.34 18.55 4.42
CA PRO A 630 39.43 19.49 4.19
C PRO A 630 40.67 19.10 4.99
N THR A 631 41.85 19.42 4.50
CA THR A 631 43.13 19.13 5.17
C THR A 631 43.79 20.42 5.66
N ASN A 632 44.79 20.30 6.55
CA ASN A 632 45.64 21.42 6.97
C ASN A 632 44.85 22.63 7.54
N VAL A 633 43.80 22.33 8.32
CA VAL A 633 43.00 23.35 9.03
C VAL A 633 43.89 23.99 10.09
N ARG A 634 44.10 25.30 9.98
CA ARG A 634 45.05 26.06 10.78
C ARG A 634 44.42 27.36 11.25
N VAL A 635 44.85 27.82 12.42
CA VAL A 635 44.37 29.03 13.08
C VAL A 635 45.56 29.96 13.29
N GLY A 636 45.40 31.23 12.95
CA GLY A 636 46.37 32.29 13.25
C GLY A 636 45.66 33.55 13.72
N SER A 637 46.42 34.57 14.08
CA SER A 637 45.87 35.91 14.30
C SER A 637 46.74 37.01 13.72
N HIS A 638 46.08 38.09 13.33
CA HIS A 638 46.71 39.33 12.90
C HIS A 638 45.99 40.52 13.54
N VAL A 639 46.61 41.71 13.49
CA VAL A 639 46.04 42.95 14.06
C VAL A 639 45.67 43.88 12.92
N VAL A 640 44.40 44.29 12.86
CA VAL A 640 43.90 45.30 11.93
C VAL A 640 43.69 46.59 12.70
N ILE A 641 44.11 47.73 12.15
CA ILE A 641 43.92 49.05 12.76
C ILE A 641 42.78 49.76 12.03
N GLU A 642 41.60 49.81 12.65
CA GLU A 642 40.43 50.50 12.11
C GLU A 642 40.12 51.73 12.96
N GLN A 643 40.00 52.90 12.31
CA GLN A 643 39.69 54.18 12.95
C GLN A 643 40.62 54.58 14.13
N GLY A 644 41.83 54.02 14.18
CA GLY A 644 42.82 54.25 15.25
C GLY A 644 42.76 53.24 16.41
N ILE A 645 41.83 52.28 16.38
CA ILE A 645 41.74 51.18 17.34
C ILE A 645 42.40 49.93 16.75
N ALA A 646 43.30 49.30 17.51
CA ALA A 646 43.87 48.00 17.15
C ALA A 646 42.86 46.89 17.52
N ASN A 647 42.39 46.16 16.51
CA ASN A 647 41.44 45.07 16.64
C ASN A 647 42.11 43.75 16.25
N ASN A 648 42.05 42.75 17.14
CA ASN A 648 42.67 41.45 16.90
C ASN A 648 41.71 40.56 16.11
N VAL A 649 42.20 39.97 15.03
CA VAL A 649 41.45 39.14 14.09
C VAL A 649 42.06 37.75 14.08
N MET A 650 41.24 36.73 14.31
CA MET A 650 41.61 35.33 14.08
C MET A 650 41.33 34.99 12.62
N THR A 651 42.34 34.48 11.92
CA THR A 651 42.19 33.94 10.56
C THR A 651 42.20 32.42 10.65
N ILE A 652 41.15 31.78 10.14
CA ILE A 652 41.06 30.33 10.00
C ILE A 652 41.29 30.00 8.52
N GLU A 653 42.23 29.12 8.22
CA GLU A 653 42.54 28.68 6.85
C GLU A 653 42.56 27.15 6.75
N TRP A 654 42.38 26.62 5.54
CA TRP A 654 42.47 25.19 5.23
C TRP A 654 42.86 24.99 3.77
N ASP A 655 43.20 23.76 3.39
CA ASP A 655 43.51 23.42 2.01
C ASP A 655 42.26 22.88 1.29
N LYS A 656 42.14 23.14 -0.03
CA LYS A 656 40.91 22.85 -0.78
C LYS A 656 40.64 21.34 -0.85
N ALA A 657 39.49 20.91 -0.34
CA ALA A 657 39.01 19.54 -0.49
C ALA A 657 38.57 19.24 -1.94
N GLU A 658 38.83 18.03 -2.40
CA GLU A 658 38.37 17.53 -3.71
C GLU A 658 36.84 17.46 -3.77
N GLY A 659 36.22 17.90 -4.87
CA GLY A 659 34.76 17.93 -5.03
C GLY A 659 34.00 19.03 -4.25
N ALA A 660 34.68 19.74 -3.34
CA ALA A 660 34.02 20.72 -2.47
C ALA A 660 33.67 22.03 -3.19
N ALA A 661 32.43 22.50 -2.95
CA ALA A 661 31.87 23.75 -3.43
C ALA A 661 31.83 24.83 -2.33
N ASN A 662 31.57 24.44 -1.08
CA ASN A 662 31.51 25.34 0.08
C ASN A 662 32.08 24.68 1.35
N TYR A 663 32.36 25.49 2.37
CA TYR A 663 32.84 25.06 3.69
C TYR A 663 32.03 25.74 4.80
N LYS A 664 31.56 24.97 5.79
CA LYS A 664 31.09 25.51 7.07
C LYS A 664 32.29 25.61 8.02
N VAL A 665 32.44 26.75 8.68
CA VAL A 665 33.50 26.98 9.68
C VAL A 665 32.89 27.26 11.05
N GLU A 666 33.40 26.55 12.06
CA GLU A 666 33.04 26.73 13.46
C GLU A 666 34.32 26.79 14.30
N TRP A 667 34.28 27.49 15.44
CA TRP A 667 35.41 27.62 16.37
C TRP A 667 34.95 27.54 17.82
N GLN A 668 35.84 27.15 18.71
CA GLN A 668 35.67 27.20 20.16
C GLN A 668 36.90 27.86 20.81
N LYS A 669 36.69 28.48 21.98
CA LYS A 669 37.73 29.07 22.83
C LYS A 669 37.75 28.31 24.16
N ASP A 670 38.93 27.92 24.62
CA ASP A 670 39.17 27.27 25.92
C ASP A 670 38.19 26.11 26.24
N GLU A 671 37.99 25.22 25.25
CA GLU A 671 37.05 24.06 25.30
C GLU A 671 35.56 24.41 25.56
N GLY A 672 35.17 25.67 25.34
CA GLY A 672 33.79 26.13 25.43
C GLY A 672 32.87 25.73 24.27
N GLN A 673 31.74 26.42 24.14
CA GLN A 673 30.74 26.19 23.09
C GLN A 673 31.30 26.43 21.68
N TRP A 674 30.81 25.66 20.70
CA TRP A 674 31.13 25.85 19.28
C TRP A 674 30.31 27.01 18.68
N ILE A 675 31.02 28.01 18.16
CA ILE A 675 30.48 29.21 17.53
C ILE A 675 30.69 29.12 16.02
N GLN A 676 29.66 29.35 15.22
CA GLN A 676 29.77 29.33 13.76
C GLN A 676 30.33 30.66 13.23
N ALA A 677 31.44 30.61 12.50
CA ALA A 677 32.00 31.78 11.80
C ALA A 677 31.27 32.07 10.47
N GLY A 678 30.72 31.03 9.83
CA GLY A 678 29.89 31.19 8.64
C GLY A 678 29.91 29.96 7.72
N THR A 679 29.52 30.18 6.48
CA THR A 679 29.69 29.25 5.36
C THR A 679 30.28 30.02 4.18
N THR A 680 31.34 29.52 3.55
CA THR A 680 32.10 30.23 2.52
C THR A 680 32.58 29.30 1.40
N PRO A 681 32.63 29.75 0.12
CA PRO A 681 33.28 29.02 -0.97
C PRO A 681 34.81 29.19 -0.99
N LEU A 682 35.35 30.12 -0.19
CA LEU A 682 36.79 30.36 -0.05
C LEU A 682 37.45 29.30 0.85
N THR A 683 38.79 29.29 0.90
CA THR A 683 39.59 28.40 1.76
C THR A 683 40.10 29.09 3.03
N SER A 684 39.48 30.21 3.40
CA SER A 684 39.75 30.94 4.65
C SER A 684 38.51 31.71 5.12
N THR A 685 38.49 32.09 6.40
CA THR A 685 37.56 33.06 6.97
C THR A 685 38.19 33.79 8.15
N ASP A 686 37.84 35.06 8.33
CA ASP A 686 38.27 35.88 9.46
C ASP A 686 37.19 36.00 10.54
N VAL A 687 37.62 36.18 11.79
CA VAL A 687 36.79 36.37 12.98
C VAL A 687 37.39 37.52 13.80
N HIS A 688 36.70 38.67 13.84
CA HIS A 688 37.18 39.89 14.48
C HIS A 688 36.85 39.95 15.98
N GLY A 689 37.64 40.70 16.76
CA GLY A 689 37.33 41.00 18.17
C GLY A 689 37.70 39.90 19.16
N ILE A 690 38.76 39.13 18.88
CA ILE A 690 39.14 38.00 19.74
C ILE A 690 39.71 38.41 21.11
N TYR A 691 39.49 37.54 22.10
CA TYR A 691 40.02 37.65 23.46
C TYR A 691 41.24 36.73 23.61
N THR A 692 42.09 36.94 24.62
CA THR A 692 43.20 36.00 24.87
C THR A 692 42.67 34.63 25.30
N GLY A 693 43.16 33.55 24.67
CA GLY A 693 42.76 32.17 24.97
C GLY A 693 43.32 31.15 23.95
N ILE A 694 43.01 29.87 24.15
CA ILE A 694 43.33 28.78 23.22
C ILE A 694 42.13 28.57 22.29
N TYR A 695 42.36 28.73 20.99
CA TYR A 695 41.34 28.60 19.96
C TYR A 695 41.48 27.27 19.20
N THR A 696 40.37 26.62 18.90
CA THR A 696 40.31 25.44 18.02
C THR A 696 39.23 25.68 16.98
N ALA A 697 39.58 25.52 15.70
CA ALA A 697 38.62 25.57 14.60
C ALA A 697 38.22 24.16 14.16
N ARG A 698 37.03 24.02 13.58
CA ARG A 698 36.64 22.87 12.75
C ARG A 698 36.05 23.34 11.44
N VAL A 699 36.39 22.64 10.36
CA VAL A 699 35.92 22.94 9.01
C VAL A 699 35.29 21.70 8.41
N THR A 700 34.07 21.85 7.88
CA THR A 700 33.34 20.80 7.17
C THR A 700 33.15 21.24 5.72
N ALA A 701 33.64 20.43 4.78
CA ALA A 701 33.46 20.64 3.35
C ALA A 701 32.08 20.15 2.89
N PHE A 702 31.51 20.80 1.87
CA PHE A 702 30.24 20.44 1.24
C PHE A 702 30.42 20.36 -0.27
N ASN A 703 30.00 19.25 -0.88
CA ASN A 703 29.96 19.12 -2.34
C ASN A 703 28.84 19.98 -2.95
N ASN A 704 28.75 20.02 -4.28
CA ASN A 704 27.69 20.78 -4.98
C ASN A 704 26.26 20.25 -4.72
N GLY A 705 26.12 19.06 -4.14
CA GLY A 705 24.87 18.48 -3.65
C GLY A 705 24.64 18.66 -2.14
N ASN A 706 25.35 19.57 -1.48
CA ASN A 706 25.29 19.84 -0.04
C ASN A 706 25.53 18.62 0.87
N THR A 707 26.23 17.59 0.39
CA THR A 707 26.68 16.46 1.23
C THR A 707 27.89 16.90 2.05
N PRO A 708 27.85 16.83 3.39
CA PRO A 708 28.98 17.21 4.26
C PRO A 708 30.08 16.14 4.25
N SER A 709 31.32 16.58 4.51
CA SER A 709 32.40 15.72 4.94
C SER A 709 32.32 15.37 6.43
N LEU A 710 33.26 14.54 6.90
CA LEU A 710 33.68 14.61 8.30
C LEU A 710 34.29 16.01 8.57
N ALA A 711 34.14 16.53 9.78
CA ALA A 711 34.75 17.80 10.17
C ALA A 711 36.24 17.60 10.51
N THR A 712 37.12 18.41 9.94
CA THR A 712 38.54 18.43 10.31
C THR A 712 38.79 19.52 11.35
N LEU A 713 39.47 19.16 12.43
CA LEU A 713 39.89 20.08 13.50
C LEU A 713 41.25 20.71 13.19
N SER A 714 41.48 21.93 13.69
CA SER A 714 42.82 22.51 13.80
C SER A 714 43.54 22.00 15.05
N ASP A 715 44.87 22.18 15.09
CA ASP A 715 45.59 22.15 16.37
C ASP A 715 45.09 23.28 17.30
N PRO A 716 44.98 23.06 18.63
CA PRO A 716 44.63 24.10 19.59
C PRO A 716 45.72 25.19 19.65
N THR A 717 45.37 26.41 19.21
CA THR A 717 46.33 27.49 19.00
C THR A 717 46.12 28.63 20.02
N PRO A 718 47.12 29.00 20.82
CA PRO A 718 47.01 30.13 21.74
C PRO A 718 47.07 31.46 20.99
N LEU A 719 46.00 32.25 21.07
CA LEU A 719 45.91 33.58 20.47
C LEU A 719 45.90 34.68 21.55
N LEU A 720 46.57 35.79 21.24
CA LEU A 720 46.50 37.02 22.05
C LEU A 720 45.36 37.90 21.56
N GLY A 721 44.59 38.45 22.50
CA GLY A 721 43.41 39.29 22.28
C GLY A 721 43.10 40.16 23.50
N LYS A 722 41.90 40.74 23.57
CA LYS A 722 41.50 41.60 24.71
C LYS A 722 41.61 40.86 26.06
N THR A 723 41.95 41.59 27.12
CA THR A 723 42.10 41.10 28.50
C THR A 723 41.51 42.08 29.51
N GLY A 724 40.37 41.73 30.11
CA GLY A 724 39.71 42.51 31.17
C GLY A 724 38.20 42.22 31.22
N SER A 725 37.62 42.22 32.42
CA SER A 725 36.17 42.08 32.65
C SER A 725 35.43 43.40 32.36
N PRO A 726 34.08 43.39 32.20
CA PRO A 726 33.31 44.62 32.10
C PRO A 726 33.46 45.48 33.37
N PRO A 727 33.49 46.82 33.25
CA PRO A 727 33.48 47.70 34.40
C PRO A 727 32.09 47.74 35.08
N LEU A 728 31.99 48.51 36.16
CA LEU A 728 30.74 48.86 36.83
C LEU A 728 29.84 49.72 35.93
N LEU A 729 28.51 49.71 36.13
CA LEU A 729 27.64 50.76 35.60
C LEU A 729 28.02 52.14 36.17
N ALA A 730 27.76 53.21 35.43
CA ALA A 730 28.04 54.58 35.87
C ALA A 730 26.93 55.15 36.78
N SER A 731 25.69 54.73 36.58
CA SER A 731 24.57 54.99 37.49
C SER A 731 23.48 53.92 37.39
N LEU A 732 22.62 53.89 38.41
CA LEU A 732 21.30 53.25 38.42
C LEU A 732 20.38 54.16 39.26
N THR A 733 19.21 54.49 38.74
CA THR A 733 18.24 55.45 39.30
C THR A 733 16.82 55.01 38.97
N THR A 734 15.85 55.37 39.82
CA THR A 734 14.45 54.93 39.69
C THR A 734 13.48 56.10 39.74
N GLU A 735 12.41 56.03 38.95
CA GLU A 735 11.31 57.00 38.86
C GLU A 735 9.99 56.38 39.33
N SER A 736 9.16 57.14 40.03
CA SER A 736 7.88 56.70 40.57
C SER A 736 6.75 56.86 39.56
N LEU A 737 6.31 55.76 38.95
CA LEU A 737 5.23 55.76 37.95
C LEU A 737 3.88 55.37 38.57
N ILE A 738 2.79 55.67 37.86
CA ILE A 738 1.44 55.24 38.25
C ILE A 738 1.38 53.70 38.15
N PHE A 739 1.15 53.03 39.29
CA PHE A 739 1.17 51.57 39.42
C PHE A 739 2.45 50.90 38.87
N GLY A 740 3.60 51.58 38.93
CA GLY A 740 4.87 51.05 38.44
C GLY A 740 6.10 51.84 38.86
N ILE A 741 7.28 51.36 38.45
CA ILE A 741 8.59 51.97 38.72
C ILE A 741 9.38 52.02 37.40
N GLY A 742 9.83 53.22 37.01
CA GLY A 742 10.82 53.40 35.94
C GLY A 742 12.22 53.14 36.49
N ILE A 743 13.09 52.50 35.72
CA ILE A 743 14.44 52.09 36.12
C ILE A 743 15.39 52.49 35.00
N HIS A 744 16.40 53.30 35.32
CA HIS A 744 17.32 53.89 34.34
C HIS A 744 18.76 53.70 34.81
N TRP A 745 19.66 53.29 33.93
CA TRP A 745 21.10 53.14 34.21
C TRP A 745 21.93 53.89 33.17
N THR A 746 23.18 54.16 33.49
CA THR A 746 24.11 54.75 32.51
C THR A 746 25.40 53.95 32.41
N PHE A 747 26.01 54.03 31.22
CA PHE A 747 27.23 53.34 30.86
C PHE A 747 28.46 54.27 31.05
N PRO A 748 29.59 53.78 31.60
CA PRO A 748 30.83 54.54 31.61
C PRO A 748 31.45 54.60 30.19
N ASP A 749 32.33 55.57 29.95
CA ASP A 749 33.00 55.74 28.66
C ASP A 749 33.78 54.48 28.23
N GLY A 750 33.61 54.07 26.96
CA GLY A 750 34.42 53.03 26.32
C GLY A 750 33.85 51.60 26.29
N VAL A 751 32.64 51.35 26.80
CA VAL A 751 32.05 50.00 26.94
C VAL A 751 31.26 49.49 25.72
N SER A 752 31.70 49.79 24.50
CA SER A 752 31.01 49.35 23.26
C SER A 752 31.05 47.83 23.03
N ASP A 753 31.79 47.09 23.86
CA ASP A 753 31.85 45.62 23.91
C ASP A 753 30.84 44.97 24.88
N THR A 754 30.12 45.75 25.70
CA THR A 754 28.97 45.25 26.47
C THR A 754 27.95 44.62 25.53
N GLN A 755 27.47 43.42 25.88
CA GLN A 755 26.36 42.75 25.21
C GLN A 755 25.03 43.20 25.81
N ARG A 756 24.92 43.18 27.14
CA ARG A 756 23.69 43.44 27.88
C ARG A 756 23.95 43.91 29.31
N THR A 757 22.96 44.59 29.89
CA THR A 757 22.83 44.87 31.32
C THR A 757 21.80 43.92 31.92
N GLU A 758 22.16 43.22 33.00
CA GLU A 758 21.21 42.43 33.79
C GLU A 758 20.65 43.30 34.92
N ILE A 759 19.33 43.36 35.08
CA ILE A 759 18.66 44.11 36.17
C ILE A 759 17.97 43.15 37.13
N TRP A 760 18.10 43.42 38.43
CA TRP A 760 17.65 42.56 39.51
C TRP A 760 16.96 43.37 40.62
N ALA A 761 15.92 42.81 41.24
CA ALA A 761 15.14 43.45 42.30
C ALA A 761 14.92 42.55 43.53
N SER A 762 14.77 43.14 44.71
CA SER A 762 14.32 42.47 45.93
C SER A 762 13.36 43.36 46.74
N THR A 763 12.56 42.74 47.61
CA THR A 763 11.80 43.42 48.67
C THR A 763 12.66 43.80 49.88
N THR A 764 13.94 43.40 49.89
CA THR A 764 14.91 43.69 50.95
C THR A 764 16.11 44.48 50.43
N THR A 765 16.85 45.14 51.32
CA THR A 765 18.08 45.89 50.98
C THR A 765 19.31 45.00 50.79
N VAL A 766 19.16 43.67 50.81
CA VAL A 766 20.26 42.70 50.75
C VAL A 766 20.49 42.27 49.29
N ARG A 767 21.77 42.23 48.87
CA ARG A 767 22.16 42.04 47.47
C ARG A 767 21.83 40.62 46.95
N PRO A 768 21.45 40.46 45.66
CA PRO A 768 21.18 39.16 45.01
C PRO A 768 22.31 38.09 45.00
N ASP A 769 23.48 38.35 45.58
CA ASP A 769 24.60 37.40 45.69
C ASP A 769 24.93 36.99 47.14
N ALA A 770 24.08 37.37 48.10
CA ALA A 770 24.18 36.97 49.50
C ALA A 770 23.19 35.84 49.85
N ASP A 771 23.60 34.98 50.78
CA ASP A 771 22.78 33.86 51.28
C ASP A 771 21.44 34.34 51.87
N ASP A 772 20.41 33.48 51.81
CA ASP A 772 19.02 33.72 52.23
C ASP A 772 18.30 34.93 51.59
N THR A 773 18.78 35.45 50.44
CA THR A 773 18.09 36.52 49.71
C THR A 773 17.04 36.02 48.72
N ILE A 774 15.84 36.61 48.78
CA ILE A 774 14.83 36.50 47.72
C ILE A 774 15.03 37.67 46.76
N ALA A 775 15.80 37.42 45.71
CA ALA A 775 16.05 38.36 44.62
C ALA A 775 15.50 37.81 43.30
N TYR A 776 14.86 38.69 42.53
CA TYR A 776 14.22 38.39 41.25
C TYR A 776 15.05 39.00 40.12
N HIS A 777 15.46 38.17 39.16
CA HIS A 777 15.97 38.65 37.88
C HIS A 777 14.81 39.28 37.10
N MET A 778 14.95 40.55 36.73
CA MET A 778 13.91 41.27 36.00
C MET A 778 14.02 41.11 34.49
N GLY A 779 15.25 40.94 34.00
CA GLY A 779 15.53 40.79 32.58
C GLY A 779 16.94 41.22 32.20
N ASP A 780 17.26 40.93 30.94
CA ASP A 780 18.53 41.22 30.29
C ASP A 780 18.32 42.20 29.14
N PHE A 781 18.92 43.38 29.25
CA PHE A 781 18.69 44.51 28.37
C PHE A 781 19.90 44.71 27.45
N ALA A 782 19.74 44.44 26.16
CA ALA A 782 20.84 44.52 25.19
C ALA A 782 21.39 45.95 25.06
N TYR A 783 22.72 46.08 25.03
CA TYR A 783 23.39 47.37 24.86
C TYR A 783 23.05 47.99 23.48
N PRO A 784 22.75 49.31 23.39
CA PRO A 784 22.92 50.35 24.42
C PRO A 784 21.64 50.67 25.23
N GLY A 785 20.73 49.72 25.42
CA GLY A 785 19.52 49.93 26.23
C GLY A 785 19.86 50.38 27.66
N ASP A 786 19.26 51.48 28.08
CA ASP A 786 19.58 52.26 29.29
C ASP A 786 18.39 52.44 30.25
N SER A 787 17.21 51.88 29.93
CA SER A 787 16.04 51.90 30.81
C SER A 787 15.10 50.69 30.67
N THR A 788 14.24 50.51 31.68
CA THR A 788 13.06 49.65 31.65
C THR A 788 11.99 50.15 32.63
N GLU A 789 10.75 49.67 32.50
CA GLU A 789 9.63 50.03 33.38
C GLU A 789 8.95 48.77 33.93
N LEU A 790 8.69 48.76 35.24
CA LEU A 790 8.00 47.68 35.94
C LEU A 790 6.59 48.13 36.31
N HIS A 791 5.56 47.55 35.68
CA HIS A 791 4.16 47.89 35.91
C HIS A 791 3.40 46.81 36.70
N GLY A 792 2.17 47.12 37.11
CA GLY A 792 1.29 46.20 37.85
C GLY A 792 1.51 46.21 39.37
N LEU A 793 2.28 47.17 39.88
CA LEU A 793 2.53 47.35 41.30
C LEU A 793 1.38 48.12 41.97
N VAL A 794 0.96 47.70 43.17
CA VAL A 794 0.04 48.49 44.00
C VAL A 794 0.69 49.84 44.32
N ALA A 795 -0.09 50.91 44.40
CA ALA A 795 0.40 52.27 44.70
C ALA A 795 1.20 52.30 46.02
N GLY A 796 2.37 52.94 46.02
CA GLY A 796 3.27 53.02 47.18
C GLY A 796 4.13 51.76 47.44
N THR A 797 4.15 50.76 46.55
CA THR A 797 5.01 49.56 46.67
C THR A 797 6.47 49.93 46.46
N SER A 798 7.36 49.57 47.39
CA SER A 798 8.80 49.86 47.35
C SER A 798 9.61 48.58 47.08
N LEU A 799 10.61 48.69 46.20
CA LEU A 799 11.52 47.63 45.78
C LEU A 799 12.96 48.17 45.68
N PHE A 800 13.93 47.29 45.89
CA PHE A 800 15.36 47.60 45.87
C PHE A 800 16.00 46.97 44.64
N PHE A 801 16.80 47.75 43.90
CA PHE A 801 17.33 47.39 42.58
C PHE A 801 18.85 47.42 42.51
N TRP A 802 19.39 46.53 41.68
CA TRP A 802 20.80 46.44 41.28
C TRP A 802 20.91 46.16 39.77
N GLY A 803 22.06 46.52 39.18
CA GLY A 803 22.38 46.21 37.79
C GLY A 803 23.86 45.87 37.59
N ARG A 804 24.17 45.07 36.57
CA ARG A 804 25.55 44.74 36.16
C ARG A 804 25.65 44.53 34.65
N MET A 805 26.83 44.76 34.08
CA MET A 805 27.09 44.55 32.64
C MET A 805 27.67 43.16 32.36
N VAL A 806 27.38 42.61 31.18
CA VAL A 806 27.99 41.40 30.63
C VAL A 806 28.50 41.70 29.22
N ASP A 807 29.74 41.32 28.91
CA ASP A 807 30.33 41.56 27.57
C ASP A 807 29.91 40.52 26.51
N LYS A 808 30.28 40.79 25.26
CA LYS A 808 30.02 39.91 24.10
C LYS A 808 30.78 38.57 24.14
N ALA A 809 31.67 38.37 25.11
CA ALA A 809 32.35 37.09 25.39
C ALA A 809 31.75 36.34 26.60
N GLY A 810 30.76 36.92 27.28
CA GLY A 810 30.09 36.32 28.45
C GLY A 810 30.75 36.60 29.79
N ASN A 811 31.74 37.49 29.87
CA ASN A 811 32.35 37.89 31.14
C ASN A 811 31.36 38.79 31.91
N ILE A 812 31.18 38.53 33.21
CA ILE A 812 30.24 39.25 34.07
C ILE A 812 30.99 40.36 34.84
N GLY A 813 30.46 41.58 34.81
CA GLY A 813 30.96 42.74 35.55
C GLY A 813 30.40 42.86 36.98
N PRO A 814 30.92 43.80 37.79
CA PRO A 814 30.50 44.00 39.18
C PRO A 814 29.10 44.63 39.30
N TRP A 815 28.47 44.45 40.47
CA TRP A 815 27.15 44.99 40.80
C TRP A 815 27.18 46.47 41.16
N TYR A 816 26.39 47.28 40.45
CA TYR A 816 26.00 48.62 40.87
C TYR A 816 24.65 48.58 41.63
N PRO A 817 24.52 49.26 42.78
CA PRO A 817 25.58 49.94 43.53
C PRO A 817 26.49 48.95 44.27
N GLU A 818 27.77 49.33 44.44
CA GLU A 818 28.78 48.49 45.11
C GLU A 818 28.52 48.29 46.62
N THR A 819 27.69 49.14 47.24
CA THR A 819 27.17 48.98 48.60
C THR A 819 25.74 49.51 48.70
N GLY A 820 24.86 48.81 49.42
CA GLY A 820 23.45 49.16 49.52
C GLY A 820 22.64 48.77 48.27
N ALA A 821 21.56 49.50 48.01
CA ALA A 821 20.63 49.24 46.90
C ALA A 821 19.94 50.55 46.46
N VAL A 822 19.43 50.61 45.22
CA VAL A 822 18.61 51.74 44.75
C VAL A 822 17.15 51.46 45.07
N ASN A 823 16.48 52.32 45.85
CA ASN A 823 15.06 52.15 46.17
C ASN A 823 14.17 52.86 45.15
N GLY A 824 13.36 52.09 44.41
CA GLY A 824 12.25 52.60 43.62
C GLY A 824 10.92 52.32 44.31
N GLN A 825 9.99 53.28 44.27
CA GLN A 825 8.66 53.13 44.83
C GLN A 825 7.62 53.53 43.79
N SER A 826 6.57 52.73 43.61
CA SER A 826 5.45 53.12 42.74
C SER A 826 4.70 54.31 43.33
N SER A 827 4.17 55.19 42.48
CA SER A 827 3.56 56.43 42.95
C SER A 827 2.43 56.16 43.95
N SER A 828 2.50 56.84 45.10
CA SER A 828 1.43 56.91 46.09
C SER A 828 0.57 58.17 45.93
N ASP A 829 0.83 59.00 44.93
CA ASP A 829 0.02 60.18 44.62
C ASP A 829 -1.15 59.80 43.70
N ALA A 830 -2.37 60.05 44.17
CA ALA A 830 -3.60 59.84 43.42
C ALA A 830 -3.91 60.99 42.44
N GLY A 831 -3.23 62.14 42.55
CA GLY A 831 -3.46 63.33 41.74
C GLY A 831 -3.48 63.06 40.23
N PRO A 832 -2.43 62.45 39.64
CA PRO A 832 -2.41 62.13 38.21
C PRO A 832 -3.52 61.18 37.74
N ILE A 833 -3.96 60.25 38.60
CA ILE A 833 -5.07 59.33 38.32
C ILE A 833 -6.40 60.11 38.31
N LEU A 834 -6.60 60.97 39.31
CA LEU A 834 -7.78 61.84 39.42
C LEU A 834 -7.85 62.84 38.26
N GLU A 835 -6.71 63.39 37.83
CA GLU A 835 -6.62 64.32 36.70
C GLU A 835 -6.90 63.62 35.36
N TYR A 836 -6.39 62.40 35.15
CA TYR A 836 -6.74 61.58 33.98
C TYR A 836 -8.25 61.24 33.92
N LEU A 837 -8.88 60.98 35.06
CA LEU A 837 -10.32 60.73 35.16
C LEU A 837 -11.17 62.01 35.07
N THR A 838 -10.58 63.19 35.30
CA THR A 838 -11.29 64.48 35.30
C THR A 838 -11.73 64.84 33.89
N GLY A 839 -13.04 64.83 33.66
CA GLY A 839 -13.65 65.10 32.36
C GLY A 839 -13.82 63.88 31.45
N GLN A 840 -13.17 62.74 31.75
CA GLN A 840 -13.45 61.46 31.08
C GLN A 840 -14.69 60.74 31.66
N ILE A 841 -15.03 60.98 32.92
CA ILE A 841 -16.30 60.53 33.51
C ILE A 841 -17.40 61.53 33.15
N THR A 842 -18.20 61.22 32.13
CA THR A 842 -19.42 61.98 31.83
C THR A 842 -20.60 61.52 32.69
N LYS A 843 -21.62 62.38 32.83
CA LYS A 843 -22.80 62.12 33.69
C LYS A 843 -23.63 60.88 33.28
N SER A 844 -23.40 60.35 32.08
CA SER A 844 -23.98 59.10 31.55
C SER A 844 -23.23 57.84 31.99
N GLN A 845 -21.91 57.91 32.18
CA GLN A 845 -21.08 56.73 32.52
C GLN A 845 -21.13 56.35 34.00
N LEU A 846 -21.49 57.30 34.88
CA LEU A 846 -21.74 57.03 36.31
C LEU A 846 -23.22 56.66 36.59
N GLY A 847 -24.01 56.37 35.56
CA GLY A 847 -25.46 56.21 35.65
C GLY A 847 -25.97 54.77 35.60
N GLN A 848 -25.38 53.90 34.78
CA GLN A 848 -25.98 52.58 34.49
C GLN A 848 -25.71 51.53 35.59
N GLU A 849 -24.46 51.34 36.00
CA GLU A 849 -24.13 50.41 37.10
C GLU A 849 -24.79 50.80 38.43
N LEU A 850 -24.97 52.11 38.67
CA LEU A 850 -25.71 52.60 39.85
C LEU A 850 -27.21 52.34 39.74
N GLN A 851 -27.81 52.38 38.54
CA GLN A 851 -29.21 52.04 38.33
C GLN A 851 -29.43 50.53 38.49
N GLU A 852 -28.59 49.67 37.92
CA GLU A 852 -28.69 48.22 38.10
C GLU A 852 -28.47 47.81 39.56
N ALA A 853 -27.59 48.50 40.30
CA ALA A 853 -27.47 48.34 41.74
C ALA A 853 -28.73 48.78 42.50
N ILE A 854 -29.31 49.94 42.17
CA ILE A 854 -30.55 50.46 42.82
C ILE A 854 -31.75 49.55 42.54
N ASP A 855 -31.94 49.10 41.31
CA ASP A 855 -33.05 48.23 40.90
C ASP A 855 -32.94 46.84 41.58
N SER A 856 -31.73 46.44 42.02
CA SER A 856 -31.51 45.25 42.87
C SER A 856 -31.74 45.47 44.37
N ILE A 857 -31.83 46.73 44.83
CA ILE A 857 -31.97 47.11 46.25
C ILE A 857 -33.45 47.26 46.66
N ASP A 858 -34.36 47.62 45.74
CA ASP A 858 -35.80 47.72 46.05
C ASP A 858 -36.40 46.37 46.47
N GLY A 859 -35.82 45.25 46.01
CA GLY A 859 -36.14 43.90 46.47
C GLY A 859 -35.79 43.60 47.95
N LEU A 860 -35.06 44.49 48.63
CA LEU A 860 -34.69 44.38 50.05
C LEU A 860 -35.46 45.33 50.98
N GLN A 861 -36.21 46.31 50.45
CA GLN A 861 -37.03 47.20 51.29
C GLN A 861 -38.24 46.45 51.89
N SER A 862 -38.70 45.37 51.25
CA SER A 862 -39.78 44.49 51.70
C SER A 862 -39.48 43.68 52.99
N PHE A 863 -38.24 43.71 53.49
CA PHE A 863 -37.85 43.05 54.75
C PHE A 863 -37.80 43.99 55.97
N ILE A 864 -38.22 45.25 55.82
CA ILE A 864 -38.22 46.25 56.91
C ILE A 864 -39.64 46.78 57.23
N GLU A 865 -40.62 46.60 56.35
CA GLU A 865 -42.03 46.90 56.65
C GLU A 865 -42.71 45.75 57.44
N PRO A 866 -43.52 46.04 58.48
CA PRO A 866 -44.28 45.02 59.20
C PRO A 866 -45.46 44.53 58.34
N PRO A 867 -45.86 43.23 58.43
CA PRO A 867 -46.96 42.70 57.64
C PRO A 867 -48.27 43.42 57.97
N ALA A 868 -49.02 43.74 56.91
CA ALA A 868 -50.19 44.61 56.96
C ALA A 868 -51.22 44.17 58.00
N ALA A 869 -51.93 45.15 58.57
CA ALA A 869 -53.03 44.88 59.49
C ALA A 869 -54.14 44.11 58.77
N TRP A 870 -54.69 43.06 59.40
CA TRP A 870 -55.81 42.32 58.84
C TRP A 870 -57.03 43.23 58.68
N ALA A 871 -57.62 43.20 57.48
CA ALA A 871 -58.79 43.96 57.09
C ALA A 871 -59.83 43.00 56.50
N ASN A 872 -61.06 43.04 57.03
CA ASN A 872 -62.11 42.08 56.70
C ASN A 872 -62.56 42.16 55.22
N ASP A 873 -62.41 43.31 54.57
CA ASP A 873 -62.77 43.50 53.16
C ASP A 873 -61.70 43.02 52.16
N VAL A 874 -60.62 42.38 52.65
CA VAL A 874 -59.51 41.85 51.84
C VAL A 874 -59.46 40.32 51.91
N ALA A 875 -59.11 39.68 50.79
CA ALA A 875 -58.86 38.24 50.74
C ALA A 875 -57.35 37.94 50.91
N TYR A 876 -57.04 36.87 51.64
CA TYR A 876 -55.68 36.44 51.98
C TYR A 876 -55.47 34.99 51.54
N SER A 877 -54.41 34.71 50.78
CA SER A 877 -54.07 33.34 50.39
C SER A 877 -53.39 32.57 51.51
N THR A 878 -53.47 31.24 51.45
CA THR A 878 -52.67 30.28 52.21
C THR A 878 -51.22 30.73 52.29
N GLY A 879 -50.65 30.75 53.50
CA GLY A 879 -49.26 31.19 53.74
C GLY A 879 -49.07 32.70 53.90
N ALA A 880 -50.12 33.52 53.77
CA ALA A 880 -50.03 34.96 54.03
C ALA A 880 -49.90 35.27 55.53
N PHE A 881 -49.01 36.22 55.87
CA PHE A 881 -48.87 36.77 57.22
C PHE A 881 -49.61 38.10 57.33
N VAL A 882 -50.41 38.26 58.39
CA VAL A 882 -51.11 39.51 58.73
C VAL A 882 -50.84 39.88 60.19
N SER A 883 -50.95 41.16 60.54
CA SER A 883 -50.95 41.59 61.94
C SER A 883 -52.38 41.89 62.42
N HIS A 884 -52.75 41.41 63.60
CA HIS A 884 -54.07 41.67 64.19
C HIS A 884 -53.97 41.70 65.71
N ASN A 885 -54.57 42.73 66.34
CA ASN A 885 -54.54 43.00 67.79
C ASN A 885 -53.14 42.95 68.46
N GLY A 886 -52.07 43.27 67.70
CA GLY A 886 -50.68 43.28 68.18
C GLY A 886 -49.94 41.93 68.08
N GLN A 887 -50.57 40.92 67.47
CA GLN A 887 -49.96 39.62 67.16
C GLN A 887 -49.86 39.38 65.65
N LEU A 888 -48.91 38.55 65.25
CA LEU A 888 -48.78 38.02 63.89
C LEU A 888 -49.65 36.78 63.73
N TRP A 889 -50.30 36.66 62.58
CA TRP A 889 -51.11 35.50 62.23
C TRP A 889 -50.76 35.01 60.82
N LEU A 890 -50.71 33.69 60.65
CA LEU A 890 -50.45 33.01 59.39
C LEU A 890 -51.72 32.32 58.89
N ALA A 891 -52.13 32.61 57.66
CA ALA A 891 -53.21 31.89 56.99
C ALA A 891 -52.76 30.44 56.70
N LEU A 892 -53.54 29.46 57.15
CA LEU A 892 -53.33 28.04 56.87
C LEU A 892 -54.13 27.55 55.65
N GLU A 893 -55.13 28.32 55.20
CA GLU A 893 -55.87 28.14 53.95
C GLU A 893 -56.23 29.49 53.29
N ASP A 894 -56.91 29.48 52.15
CA ASP A 894 -57.30 30.69 51.40
C ASP A 894 -58.55 31.36 52.01
N VAL A 895 -58.36 32.51 52.67
CA VAL A 895 -59.40 33.29 53.34
C VAL A 895 -59.99 34.33 52.41
N ALA A 896 -61.24 34.16 52.00
CA ALA A 896 -61.95 35.16 51.18
C ALA A 896 -62.25 36.45 51.96
N ALA A 897 -62.46 37.56 51.25
CA ALA A 897 -62.95 38.81 51.84
C ALA A 897 -64.33 38.59 52.49
N GLY A 898 -64.49 39.03 53.74
CA GLY A 898 -65.61 38.69 54.62
C GLY A 898 -65.44 37.37 55.39
N GLY A 899 -64.26 36.75 55.33
CA GLY A 899 -63.94 35.47 55.94
C GLY A 899 -63.62 35.52 57.44
N ALA A 900 -63.07 34.42 57.98
CA ALA A 900 -62.75 34.30 59.40
C ALA A 900 -61.68 35.31 59.84
N GLU A 901 -61.87 35.91 61.02
CA GLU A 901 -60.97 36.90 61.61
C GLU A 901 -59.80 36.20 62.34
N PRO A 902 -58.55 36.68 62.26
CA PRO A 902 -57.42 36.03 62.90
C PRO A 902 -57.59 35.87 64.41
N GLY A 903 -57.49 34.62 64.87
CA GLY A 903 -57.76 34.26 66.27
C GLY A 903 -59.19 33.83 66.57
N THR A 904 -60.14 33.90 65.62
CA THR A 904 -61.49 33.33 65.81
C THR A 904 -61.59 31.86 65.39
N ASP A 905 -60.78 31.42 64.43
CA ASP A 905 -60.71 30.02 63.98
C ASP A 905 -59.24 29.56 63.85
N PRO A 906 -58.80 28.54 64.63
CA PRO A 906 -57.41 28.07 64.65
C PRO A 906 -57.06 27.09 63.52
N GLU A 907 -58.03 26.56 62.77
CA GLU A 907 -57.73 25.78 61.56
C GLU A 907 -57.45 26.71 60.37
N VAL A 908 -58.02 27.92 60.38
CA VAL A 908 -57.81 28.95 59.34
C VAL A 908 -56.59 29.84 59.64
N TRP A 909 -56.41 30.28 60.89
CA TRP A 909 -55.35 31.23 61.28
C TRP A 909 -54.50 30.74 62.45
N ARG A 910 -53.18 30.66 62.23
CA ARG A 910 -52.20 30.29 63.27
C ARG A 910 -51.50 31.51 63.85
N ASP A 911 -51.56 31.68 65.16
CA ASP A 911 -50.76 32.66 65.90
C ASP A 911 -49.25 32.40 65.71
N VAL A 912 -48.48 33.44 65.44
CA VAL A 912 -47.02 33.39 65.25
C VAL A 912 -46.26 34.32 66.21
N GLY A 913 -46.94 34.91 67.21
CA GLY A 913 -46.34 35.68 68.29
C GLY A 913 -46.58 37.20 68.21
N ALA A 914 -46.12 37.92 69.25
CA ALA A 914 -46.34 39.36 69.38
C ALA A 914 -45.41 40.18 68.46
N VAL A 915 -45.98 41.18 67.77
CA VAL A 915 -45.33 41.96 66.70
C VAL A 915 -44.02 42.65 67.15
N THR A 916 -43.87 42.97 68.44
CA THR A 916 -42.71 43.71 68.99
C THR A 916 -41.50 42.85 69.40
N GLN A 917 -41.53 41.52 69.26
CA GLN A 917 -40.36 40.66 69.52
C GLN A 917 -39.69 40.11 68.25
N THR A 918 -40.11 40.53 67.06
CA THR A 918 -39.56 40.06 65.76
C THR A 918 -38.65 41.11 65.08
N ALA A 919 -38.11 42.07 65.84
CA ALA A 919 -37.06 42.96 65.35
C ALA A 919 -35.70 42.26 65.40
N ALA A 920 -35.22 41.80 64.23
CA ALA A 920 -33.89 41.23 64.00
C ALA A 920 -33.51 39.96 64.79
N GLY A 921 -34.10 38.82 64.42
CA GLY A 921 -33.33 37.60 64.06
C GLY A 921 -32.40 36.92 65.08
N LEU A 922 -32.43 37.28 66.37
CA LEU A 922 -31.53 36.79 67.42
C LEU A 922 -31.85 35.33 67.87
N ALA A 923 -31.93 34.40 66.92
CA ALA A 923 -32.31 33.01 67.15
C ALA A 923 -31.45 31.96 66.41
N LEU A 924 -30.52 32.36 65.53
CA LEU A 924 -29.57 31.42 64.89
C LEU A 924 -28.08 31.79 65.00
N GLN A 925 -27.71 33.05 65.21
CA GLN A 925 -26.28 33.44 65.31
C GLN A 925 -25.70 33.44 66.74
N MET A 926 -26.52 33.38 67.80
CA MET A 926 -26.04 33.36 69.20
C MET A 926 -26.81 32.37 70.10
N SER A 927 -27.07 31.15 69.60
CA SER A 927 -27.60 30.04 70.41
C SER A 927 -26.66 28.82 70.49
N GLN A 928 -25.60 28.76 69.68
CA GLN A 928 -24.60 27.67 69.69
C GLN A 928 -23.15 28.15 69.79
N VAL A 929 -22.91 29.17 70.64
CA VAL A 929 -21.65 29.28 71.38
C VAL A 929 -21.94 29.04 72.85
N ASN A 930 -22.29 27.79 73.16
CA ASN A 930 -22.06 27.23 74.49
C ASN A 930 -21.81 25.72 74.37
N LEU A 931 -20.96 25.18 75.24
CA LEU A 931 -20.43 23.83 75.10
C LEU A 931 -21.36 22.77 75.69
N THR A 932 -21.62 21.72 74.91
CA THR A 932 -21.62 20.35 75.45
C THR A 932 -20.48 19.59 74.80
N VAL A 933 -19.41 19.40 75.57
CA VAL A 933 -18.57 18.22 75.42
C VAL A 933 -19.37 17.05 75.95
N GLU A 934 -19.62 16.04 75.13
CA GLU A 934 -19.60 14.66 75.59
C GLU A 934 -19.20 13.75 74.41
N GLU A 935 -18.21 12.89 74.68
CA GLU A 935 -17.98 11.66 73.91
C GLU A 935 -19.18 10.69 74.20
N LEU A 936 -19.37 9.53 73.58
CA LEU A 936 -18.39 8.54 73.19
C LEU A 936 -19.05 7.43 72.34
N ASP A 937 -18.71 7.34 71.06
CA ASP A 937 -18.42 6.08 70.34
C ASP A 937 -18.02 6.41 68.88
N GLY A 938 -16.99 5.72 68.36
CA GLY A 938 -16.27 6.12 67.12
C GLY A 938 -17.06 5.96 65.81
N GLN A 939 -16.51 6.32 64.64
CA GLN A 939 -15.11 6.52 64.22
C GLN A 939 -15.02 7.68 63.18
N VAL A 940 -13.91 8.15 62.57
CA VAL A 940 -12.61 7.57 62.15
C VAL A 940 -11.48 8.63 62.18
N GLN A 941 -10.21 8.21 62.28
CA GLN A 941 -8.93 8.99 62.34
C GLN A 941 -8.49 9.56 60.96
N ALA A 942 -7.66 10.62 60.76
CA ALA A 942 -6.34 11.08 61.31
C ALA A 942 -5.14 10.18 60.87
N THR A 943 -3.87 10.58 60.61
CA THR A 943 -2.92 11.72 60.93
C THR A 943 -1.84 11.79 59.77
N ALA A 944 -1.00 12.79 59.38
CA ALA A 944 -0.27 13.98 59.91
C ALA A 944 1.09 13.71 60.65
N GLU A 945 2.24 14.42 60.47
CA GLU A 945 2.67 15.51 59.54
C GLU A 945 4.23 15.80 59.53
N LYS A 946 4.84 16.16 58.36
CA LYS A 946 6.03 17.05 58.07
C LYS A 946 7.44 16.87 58.74
N THR A 947 8.56 17.17 58.02
CA THR A 947 9.79 17.99 58.42
C THR A 947 11.06 17.75 57.53
N ASP A 948 12.04 18.68 57.54
CA ASP A 948 13.20 18.86 56.65
C ASP A 948 14.60 18.32 57.11
N SER A 949 15.60 18.34 56.18
CA SER A 949 16.97 18.91 56.30
C SER A 949 18.26 18.05 56.05
N VAL A 950 19.07 18.54 55.08
CA VAL A 950 20.56 18.67 54.97
C VAL A 950 21.51 17.60 55.56
N TYR A 951 22.28 16.92 54.71
CA TYR A 951 23.76 17.08 54.58
C TYR A 951 24.33 16.34 53.34
N ALA A 952 25.58 16.65 52.96
CA ALA A 952 26.20 16.20 51.71
C ALA A 952 27.46 15.31 51.88
N GLN A 953 27.85 14.69 50.76
CA GLN A 953 29.13 14.05 50.43
C GLN A 953 29.47 12.62 50.92
N LEU A 954 29.52 11.75 49.91
CA LEU A 954 30.57 10.77 49.58
C LEU A 954 30.60 9.35 50.18
N ASN A 955 30.95 8.46 49.23
CA ASN A 955 31.59 7.16 49.33
C ASN A 955 30.75 5.90 49.62
N PRO A 956 31.12 4.76 49.01
CA PRO A 956 30.15 3.73 48.64
C PRO A 956 30.06 2.59 49.64
N LYS A 957 28.92 1.89 49.63
CA LYS A 957 28.80 0.55 50.23
C LYS A 957 28.18 -0.45 49.27
N LYS A 958 28.59 -1.71 49.47
CA LYS A 958 28.20 -2.88 48.67
C LYS A 958 26.84 -3.42 49.10
N ILE A 959 26.32 -4.32 48.28
CA ILE A 959 25.52 -5.49 48.70
C ILE A 959 25.97 -5.98 50.08
N GLY A 960 25.03 -6.07 51.01
CA GLY A 960 25.21 -6.61 52.36
C GLY A 960 23.83 -6.72 53.03
N VAL A 961 23.54 -7.86 53.64
CA VAL A 961 22.26 -8.14 54.29
C VAL A 961 22.40 -7.91 55.81
N ASP A 962 21.26 -7.60 56.43
CA ASP A 962 20.87 -8.02 57.79
C ASP A 962 21.01 -7.07 59.01
N THR A 963 20.02 -7.27 59.89
CA THR A 963 19.99 -7.11 61.36
C THR A 963 19.96 -5.71 62.02
N GLU A 964 18.76 -5.33 62.48
CA GLU A 964 18.37 -4.64 63.75
C GLU A 964 19.09 -3.34 64.20
N GLY A 965 18.31 -2.28 64.53
CA GLY A 965 18.88 -1.04 65.13
C GLY A 965 17.96 0.19 65.23
N THR A 966 16.75 0.02 65.77
CA THR A 966 15.67 1.03 65.98
C THR A 966 16.10 2.48 66.35
N ILE A 967 15.49 3.50 65.71
CA ILE A 967 14.64 4.58 66.31
C ILE A 967 14.42 5.77 65.33
N GLY A 968 13.15 6.10 65.06
CA GLY A 968 12.63 7.49 65.04
C GLY A 968 12.50 8.25 63.70
N GLY A 969 11.26 8.47 63.24
CA GLY A 969 10.86 9.50 62.25
C GLY A 969 10.38 8.94 60.91
N GLU A 970 9.18 9.32 60.46
CA GLU A 970 8.48 8.70 59.31
C GLU A 970 7.52 9.69 58.60
N ASN A 971 7.74 9.91 57.29
CA ASN A 971 6.77 10.20 56.18
C ASN A 971 5.77 11.41 56.30
N ASP A 972 5.35 12.14 55.24
CA ASP A 972 5.81 12.31 53.85
C ASP A 972 5.29 13.65 53.26
N LEU A 973 5.60 13.96 51.99
CA LEU A 973 5.20 15.17 51.21
C LEU A 973 3.87 15.00 50.45
N PRO A 974 3.18 16.10 50.05
CA PRO A 974 3.31 16.62 48.66
C PRO A 974 3.30 18.17 48.56
N VAL A 975 4.28 18.85 47.94
CA VAL A 975 4.52 19.07 46.49
C VAL A 975 3.61 20.11 45.82
N THR A 976 4.22 21.22 45.39
CA THR A 976 3.73 22.12 44.31
C THR A 976 4.89 22.49 43.38
N ALA A 977 4.66 22.35 42.07
CA ALA A 977 5.39 22.84 40.89
C ALA A 977 6.85 23.38 41.00
N GLY A 978 7.73 22.84 40.16
CA GLY A 978 8.31 23.69 39.09
C GLY A 978 9.83 23.76 38.90
N TYR A 979 10.37 22.84 38.08
CA TYR A 979 11.41 23.13 37.06
C TYR A 979 12.84 23.55 37.49
N PHE A 980 13.87 22.71 37.23
CA PHE A 980 15.11 23.14 36.55
C PHE A 980 16.05 21.98 36.15
N SER A 981 16.78 22.15 35.03
CA SER A 981 17.91 21.32 34.55
C SER A 981 17.59 19.85 34.16
N GLN A 982 18.17 19.21 33.15
CA GLN A 982 19.23 19.56 32.18
C GLN A 982 20.62 19.86 32.77
N THR A 983 21.32 18.83 33.24
CA THR A 983 22.50 18.26 32.52
C THR A 983 23.18 17.16 33.34
N LEU A 984 23.18 15.91 32.86
CA LEU A 984 24.16 14.88 33.28
C LEU A 984 24.41 13.83 32.19
N ALA A 985 24.66 14.30 30.96
CA ALA A 985 24.81 13.45 29.78
C ALA A 985 26.23 12.83 29.66
N GLN A 986 26.75 12.17 30.71
CA GLN A 986 28.06 11.50 30.61
C GLN A 986 28.35 10.31 31.57
N VAL A 987 27.37 9.49 31.95
CA VAL A 987 27.63 8.10 32.42
C VAL A 987 26.51 7.16 31.97
N ASN A 988 26.73 6.30 30.95
CA ASN A 988 25.83 5.13 30.75
C ASN A 988 26.36 3.94 29.90
N ASP A 989 27.65 3.85 29.58
CA ASP A 989 28.18 2.75 28.74
C ASP A 989 28.16 1.35 29.39
N ASN A 990 27.85 1.24 30.70
CA ASN A 990 27.90 -0.03 31.43
C ASN A 990 26.57 -0.81 31.50
N GLN A 991 25.45 -0.31 30.97
CA GLN A 991 24.20 -1.09 30.92
C GLN A 991 24.13 -2.09 29.74
N ALA A 992 25.01 -1.99 28.74
CA ALA A 992 24.96 -2.83 27.54
C ALA A 992 25.36 -4.30 27.78
N LEU A 993 26.29 -4.56 28.71
CA LEU A 993 26.83 -5.91 28.94
C LEU A 993 25.92 -6.81 29.79
N GLY A 994 25.09 -6.24 30.67
CA GLY A 994 24.21 -7.02 31.56
C GLY A 994 23.11 -7.80 30.84
N LYS A 995 22.58 -7.28 29.72
CA LYS A 995 21.45 -7.91 29.01
C LYS A 995 21.84 -9.16 28.20
N ARG A 996 23.11 -9.34 27.83
CA ARG A 996 23.56 -10.48 27.00
C ARG A 996 23.61 -11.82 27.73
N LEU A 997 23.61 -11.84 29.07
CA LEU A 997 23.66 -13.10 29.82
C LEU A 997 22.25 -13.72 30.00
N THR A 998 21.24 -12.89 30.27
CA THR A 998 19.85 -13.34 30.49
C THR A 998 19.20 -13.97 29.26
N THR A 999 19.56 -13.52 28.05
CA THR A 999 19.04 -14.10 26.79
C THR A 999 19.44 -15.56 26.59
N VAL A 1000 20.64 -15.95 27.02
CA VAL A 1000 21.19 -17.31 26.78
C VAL A 1000 20.46 -18.38 27.60
N GLN A 1001 19.98 -18.03 28.79
CA GLN A 1001 19.29 -18.99 29.67
C GLN A 1001 17.83 -19.26 29.24
N ALA A 1002 17.24 -18.41 28.40
CA ALA A 1002 15.91 -18.65 27.82
C ALA A 1002 15.91 -19.62 26.63
N GLN A 1003 17.04 -19.76 25.90
CA GLN A 1003 17.08 -20.55 24.65
C GLN A 1003 17.00 -22.07 24.84
N PHE A 1004 17.15 -22.59 26.06
CA PHE A 1004 16.97 -24.01 26.36
C PHE A 1004 15.53 -24.39 26.79
N GLY A 1005 14.64 -23.41 26.98
CA GLY A 1005 13.23 -23.68 27.30
C GLY A 1005 12.33 -23.91 26.07
N SER A 1006 12.68 -23.34 24.92
CA SER A 1006 11.83 -23.33 23.72
C SER A 1006 11.80 -24.65 22.95
N GLN A 1007 12.87 -25.46 23.03
CA GLN A 1007 12.98 -26.70 22.23
C GLN A 1007 11.96 -27.79 22.60
N LEU A 1008 11.32 -27.73 23.78
CA LEU A 1008 10.24 -28.66 24.14
C LEU A 1008 8.85 -28.18 23.68
N ALA A 1009 8.68 -26.88 23.39
CA ALA A 1009 7.41 -26.32 22.92
C ALA A 1009 7.18 -26.56 21.42
N GLY A 1010 8.24 -26.51 20.61
CA GLY A 1010 8.16 -26.59 19.14
C GLY A 1010 7.55 -27.89 18.59
N VAL A 1011 7.62 -28.99 19.34
CA VAL A 1011 7.01 -30.28 18.94
C VAL A 1011 5.48 -30.26 19.06
N THR A 1012 4.92 -29.48 19.99
CA THR A 1012 3.47 -29.35 20.15
C THR A 1012 2.90 -28.36 19.14
N THR A 1013 3.55 -27.21 18.97
CA THR A 1013 3.12 -26.18 18.00
C THR A 1013 3.04 -26.72 16.56
N GLN A 1014 3.90 -27.69 16.21
CA GLN A 1014 3.92 -28.30 14.87
C GLN A 1014 2.69 -29.16 14.55
N ILE A 1015 1.86 -29.51 15.55
CA ILE A 1015 0.58 -30.21 15.34
C ILE A 1015 -0.55 -29.20 15.12
N ASP A 1016 -0.57 -28.10 15.87
CA ASP A 1016 -1.58 -27.05 15.73
C ASP A 1016 -1.42 -26.30 14.39
N THR A 1017 -0.18 -25.99 13.96
CA THR A 1017 0.06 -25.35 12.65
C THR A 1017 -0.46 -26.18 11.48
N LEU A 1018 -0.47 -27.51 11.58
CA LEU A 1018 -0.97 -28.36 10.49
C LEU A 1018 -2.50 -28.30 10.31
N ALA A 1019 -3.24 -27.85 11.34
CA ALA A 1019 -4.67 -27.57 11.27
C ALA A 1019 -4.92 -26.12 10.82
N ASP A 1020 -4.15 -25.16 11.36
CA ASP A 1020 -4.20 -23.76 10.94
C ASP A 1020 -3.84 -23.61 9.45
N ASP A 1021 -2.87 -24.35 8.91
CA ASP A 1021 -2.48 -24.34 7.50
C ASP A 1021 -3.66 -24.72 6.56
N GLN A 1022 -4.53 -25.64 6.96
CA GLN A 1022 -5.72 -26.00 6.17
C GLN A 1022 -6.79 -24.89 6.18
N GLN A 1023 -6.93 -24.19 7.31
CA GLN A 1023 -7.85 -23.06 7.42
C GLN A 1023 -7.28 -21.81 6.73
N ALA A 1024 -5.97 -21.61 6.82
CA ALA A 1024 -5.21 -20.58 6.12
C ALA A 1024 -5.23 -20.80 4.61
N LEU A 1025 -5.21 -22.04 4.10
CA LEU A 1025 -5.35 -22.32 2.67
C LEU A 1025 -6.74 -21.93 2.13
N ALA A 1026 -7.81 -22.19 2.89
CA ALA A 1026 -9.17 -21.76 2.53
C ALA A 1026 -9.32 -20.22 2.60
N SER A 1027 -8.73 -19.58 3.61
CA SER A 1027 -8.60 -18.13 3.65
C SER A 1027 -7.76 -17.59 2.50
N GLN A 1028 -6.65 -18.23 2.14
CA GLN A 1028 -5.77 -17.84 1.03
C GLN A 1028 -6.47 -17.95 -0.31
N VAL A 1029 -7.28 -18.96 -0.60
CA VAL A 1029 -8.05 -19.00 -1.86
C VAL A 1029 -9.03 -17.81 -1.95
N THR A 1030 -9.65 -17.45 -0.83
CA THR A 1030 -10.57 -16.31 -0.73
C THR A 1030 -9.82 -14.96 -0.83
N THR A 1031 -8.69 -14.84 -0.14
CA THR A 1031 -7.83 -13.65 -0.14
C THR A 1031 -7.12 -13.48 -1.47
N VAL A 1032 -6.63 -14.54 -2.13
CA VAL A 1032 -6.01 -14.47 -3.46
C VAL A 1032 -7.03 -14.04 -4.51
N GLN A 1033 -8.32 -14.38 -4.39
CA GLN A 1033 -9.36 -13.78 -5.24
C GLN A 1033 -9.56 -12.28 -4.98
N ALA A 1034 -9.39 -11.80 -3.74
CA ALA A 1034 -9.40 -10.36 -3.43
C ALA A 1034 -8.11 -9.65 -3.89
N THR A 1035 -6.93 -10.20 -3.58
CA THR A 1035 -5.61 -9.66 -3.89
C THR A 1035 -5.27 -9.75 -5.37
N ALA A 1036 -5.82 -10.70 -6.14
CA ALA A 1036 -5.80 -10.63 -7.60
C ALA A 1036 -6.62 -9.45 -8.13
N GLY A 1037 -7.70 -9.06 -7.43
CA GLY A 1037 -8.43 -7.82 -7.64
C GLY A 1037 -7.62 -6.58 -7.26
N GLU A 1038 -6.92 -6.59 -6.13
CA GLU A 1038 -6.09 -5.45 -5.67
C GLU A 1038 -4.81 -5.29 -6.52
N ALA A 1039 -4.21 -6.37 -7.00
CA ALA A 1039 -3.11 -6.34 -7.96
C ALA A 1039 -3.58 -5.79 -9.32
N GLN A 1040 -4.76 -6.22 -9.79
CA GLN A 1040 -5.37 -5.66 -11.00
C GLN A 1040 -5.75 -4.18 -10.83
N ALA A 1041 -6.21 -3.76 -9.64
CA ALA A 1041 -6.46 -2.36 -9.31
C ALA A 1041 -5.16 -1.54 -9.23
N SER A 1042 -4.09 -2.11 -8.67
CA SER A 1042 -2.76 -1.46 -8.59
C SER A 1042 -2.14 -1.27 -9.98
N ALA A 1043 -2.32 -2.23 -10.89
CA ALA A 1043 -1.96 -2.09 -12.30
C ALA A 1043 -2.83 -1.03 -13.02
N GLN A 1044 -4.13 -0.97 -12.73
CA GLN A 1044 -5.03 0.04 -13.31
C GLN A 1044 -4.75 1.46 -12.81
N LEU A 1045 -4.20 1.63 -11.60
CA LEU A 1045 -3.80 2.94 -11.05
C LEU A 1045 -2.68 3.62 -11.85
N ALA A 1046 -1.98 2.88 -12.72
CA ALA A 1046 -0.91 3.39 -13.59
C ALA A 1046 -1.33 3.61 -15.07
N PHE A 1047 -2.53 3.19 -15.48
CA PHE A 1047 -2.87 3.02 -16.92
C PHE A 1047 -4.24 3.58 -17.37
N GLN A 1048 -4.79 4.59 -16.71
CA GLN A 1048 -5.93 5.37 -17.25
C GLN A 1048 -5.52 6.77 -17.75
N THR A 1049 -4.68 6.78 -18.78
CA THR A 1049 -4.46 7.94 -19.66
C THR A 1049 -4.55 7.51 -21.12
N ALA A 1050 -5.68 6.89 -21.47
CA ALA A 1050 -6.05 6.54 -22.83
C ALA A 1050 -7.48 7.05 -23.10
N ALA A 1051 -7.68 7.78 -24.18
CA ALA A 1051 -8.98 8.37 -24.51
C ALA A 1051 -9.90 7.32 -25.18
N ASN A 1052 -11.17 7.29 -24.76
CA ASN A 1052 -12.22 6.58 -25.50
C ASN A 1052 -12.79 7.46 -26.63
N VAL A 1053 -13.29 6.79 -27.67
CA VAL A 1053 -13.41 7.33 -29.05
C VAL A 1053 -14.66 8.21 -29.26
N ASP A 1054 -14.81 9.26 -28.45
CA ASP A 1054 -15.96 10.19 -28.51
C ASP A 1054 -15.61 11.64 -28.13
N GLY A 1055 -14.32 12.00 -28.13
CA GLY A 1055 -13.83 13.35 -27.82
C GLY A 1055 -13.99 13.78 -26.35
N LYS A 1056 -14.45 12.89 -25.47
CA LYS A 1056 -14.63 13.14 -24.04
C LYS A 1056 -13.45 12.63 -23.21
N VAL A 1057 -12.56 13.53 -22.83
CA VAL A 1057 -11.54 13.25 -21.82
C VAL A 1057 -12.19 13.31 -20.43
N SER A 1058 -12.39 12.15 -19.81
CA SER A 1058 -12.80 12.03 -18.42
C SER A 1058 -11.79 11.18 -17.66
N SER A 1059 -10.74 11.83 -17.15
CA SER A 1059 -9.84 11.24 -16.16
C SER A 1059 -10.59 11.08 -14.83
N ALA A 1060 -10.55 9.87 -14.24
CA ALA A 1060 -11.19 9.59 -12.96
C ALA A 1060 -10.32 8.70 -12.05
N ILE A 1061 -10.08 9.15 -10.82
CA ILE A 1061 -9.50 8.33 -9.74
C ILE A 1061 -10.67 7.68 -9.01
N ILE A 1062 -10.86 6.38 -9.22
CA ILE A 1062 -11.98 5.61 -8.66
C ILE A 1062 -11.47 4.61 -7.62
N GLY A 1063 -11.77 4.87 -6.34
CA GLY A 1063 -11.58 3.91 -5.26
C GLY A 1063 -12.88 3.18 -4.96
N LYS A 1064 -12.87 1.84 -4.95
CA LYS A 1064 -14.02 1.01 -4.54
C LYS A 1064 -13.55 -0.10 -3.60
N VAL A 1065 -14.30 -0.32 -2.53
CA VAL A 1065 -14.17 -1.46 -1.62
C VAL A 1065 -15.55 -2.08 -1.44
N GLY A 1066 -15.61 -3.41 -1.28
CA GLY A 1066 -16.87 -4.11 -1.11
C GLY A 1066 -16.70 -5.47 -0.45
N VAL A 1067 -17.75 -5.91 0.21
CA VAL A 1067 -17.81 -7.20 0.92
C VAL A 1067 -19.18 -7.84 0.70
N THR A 1068 -19.19 -9.15 0.50
CA THR A 1068 -20.43 -9.94 0.39
C THR A 1068 -20.71 -10.61 1.73
N THR A 1069 -21.79 -10.22 2.39
CA THR A 1069 -22.25 -10.82 3.65
C THR A 1069 -23.67 -11.35 3.44
N ASP A 1070 -23.95 -12.58 3.87
CA ASP A 1070 -25.25 -13.25 3.73
C ASP A 1070 -25.84 -13.19 2.30
N GLY A 1071 -24.97 -13.31 1.29
CA GLY A 1071 -25.34 -13.27 -0.13
C GLY A 1071 -25.72 -11.88 -0.67
N LYS A 1072 -25.52 -10.81 0.10
CA LYS A 1072 -25.71 -9.42 -0.34
C LYS A 1072 -24.37 -8.70 -0.45
N TYR A 1073 -24.17 -8.02 -1.58
CA TYR A 1073 -22.98 -7.23 -1.85
C TYR A 1073 -23.15 -5.81 -1.29
N TYR A 1074 -22.29 -5.42 -0.37
CA TYR A 1074 -22.20 -4.07 0.19
C TYR A 1074 -20.94 -3.41 -0.36
N SER A 1075 -21.05 -2.18 -0.86
CA SER A 1075 -19.92 -1.46 -1.47
C SER A 1075 -19.87 0.01 -1.07
N ALA A 1076 -18.67 0.47 -0.72
CA ALA A 1076 -18.36 1.88 -0.55
C ALA A 1076 -17.30 2.32 -1.58
N GLY A 1077 -17.36 3.57 -2.03
CA GLY A 1077 -16.37 4.07 -2.97
C GLY A 1077 -16.44 5.57 -3.22
N PHE A 1078 -15.40 6.08 -3.87
CA PHE A 1078 -15.29 7.47 -4.29
C PHE A 1078 -14.78 7.54 -5.74
N ALA A 1079 -15.14 8.61 -6.43
CA ALA A 1079 -14.62 8.98 -7.74
C ALA A 1079 -14.29 10.47 -7.76
N VAL A 1080 -13.01 10.82 -7.91
CA VAL A 1080 -12.58 12.19 -8.27
C VAL A 1080 -12.45 12.20 -9.79
N GLY A 1081 -13.08 13.12 -10.50
CA GLY A 1081 -12.91 13.18 -11.96
C GLY A 1081 -13.39 14.46 -12.61
N ILE A 1082 -13.08 14.60 -13.90
CA ILE A 1082 -13.51 15.73 -14.73
C ILE A 1082 -14.56 15.23 -15.72
N ASP A 1083 -15.71 15.91 -15.76
CA ASP A 1083 -16.73 15.71 -16.79
C ASP A 1083 -16.74 16.90 -17.75
N ASN A 1084 -16.99 16.61 -19.03
CA ASN A 1084 -17.17 17.57 -20.11
C ASN A 1084 -18.43 17.25 -20.94
N SER A 1085 -19.38 16.49 -20.37
CA SER A 1085 -20.65 16.07 -20.99
C SER A 1085 -21.66 17.22 -21.11
N GLY A 1086 -21.25 18.28 -21.79
CA GLY A 1086 -22.05 19.48 -22.06
C GLY A 1086 -21.28 20.66 -22.65
N GLY A 1087 -19.97 20.52 -22.93
CA GLY A 1087 -19.15 21.65 -23.41
C GLY A 1087 -18.85 22.70 -22.33
N THR A 1088 -18.97 22.32 -21.06
CA THR A 1088 -18.50 23.09 -19.90
C THR A 1088 -17.78 22.11 -19.00
N VAL A 1089 -16.49 22.34 -18.76
CA VAL A 1089 -15.65 21.47 -17.93
C VAL A 1089 -16.05 21.62 -16.46
N GLN A 1090 -16.40 20.50 -15.82
CA GLN A 1090 -16.74 20.45 -14.39
C GLN A 1090 -15.94 19.37 -13.66
N SER A 1091 -15.11 19.79 -12.72
CA SER A 1091 -14.44 18.90 -11.76
C SER A 1091 -15.43 18.46 -10.69
N GLN A 1092 -15.59 17.15 -10.50
CA GLN A 1092 -16.53 16.57 -9.55
C GLN A 1092 -15.86 15.54 -8.62
N PHE A 1093 -16.38 15.46 -7.40
CA PHE A 1093 -16.05 14.43 -6.43
C PHE A 1093 -17.34 13.74 -5.99
N LEU A 1094 -17.47 12.46 -6.34
CA LEU A 1094 -18.66 11.65 -6.10
C LEU A 1094 -18.31 10.58 -5.07
N VAL A 1095 -19.14 10.40 -4.04
CA VAL A 1095 -18.97 9.37 -3.01
C VAL A 1095 -20.24 8.53 -2.94
N THR A 1096 -20.09 7.21 -2.85
CA THR A 1096 -21.17 6.24 -2.70
C THR A 1096 -20.90 5.41 -1.45
N ALA A 1097 -21.65 5.67 -0.38
CA ALA A 1097 -21.60 4.95 0.89
C ALA A 1097 -22.88 5.21 1.70
N ASP A 1098 -23.32 4.25 2.53
CA ASP A 1098 -24.47 4.42 3.42
C ASP A 1098 -24.22 5.44 4.54
N THR A 1099 -22.95 5.71 4.85
CA THR A 1099 -22.51 6.78 5.75
C THR A 1099 -21.13 7.29 5.32
N PHE A 1100 -20.96 8.60 5.23
CA PHE A 1100 -19.70 9.29 4.96
C PHE A 1100 -19.46 10.32 6.05
N ALA A 1101 -18.30 10.29 6.71
CA ALA A 1101 -17.98 11.17 7.83
C ALA A 1101 -16.51 11.59 7.80
N ILE A 1102 -16.24 12.86 8.11
CA ILE A 1102 -14.87 13.37 8.30
C ILE A 1102 -14.53 13.28 9.79
N LEU A 1103 -13.49 12.52 10.15
CA LEU A 1103 -13.07 12.30 11.54
C LEU A 1103 -11.72 13.00 11.82
N PRO A 1104 -11.60 13.75 12.93
CA PRO A 1104 -10.35 14.42 13.30
C PRO A 1104 -9.32 13.42 13.86
N THR A 1105 -8.05 13.57 13.47
CA THR A 1105 -6.93 12.70 13.86
C THR A 1105 -6.33 13.05 15.22
N THR A 1106 -7.13 12.99 16.28
CA THR A 1106 -6.68 13.25 17.67
C THR A 1106 -6.89 12.01 18.54
N ALA A 1107 -5.80 11.40 19.01
CA ALA A 1107 -5.88 10.21 19.85
C ALA A 1107 -6.39 10.54 21.27
N GLY A 1108 -7.43 9.84 21.73
CA GLY A 1108 -7.86 9.82 23.13
C GLY A 1108 -9.08 10.68 23.52
N GLY A 1109 -9.73 11.37 22.57
CA GLY A 1109 -10.95 12.15 22.83
C GLY A 1109 -12.19 11.61 22.09
N THR A 1110 -13.39 11.89 22.59
CA THR A 1110 -14.66 11.54 21.93
C THR A 1110 -14.78 12.28 20.60
N ALA A 1111 -14.58 11.57 19.48
CA ALA A 1111 -14.50 12.17 18.16
C ALA A 1111 -15.86 12.68 17.66
N VAL A 1112 -16.03 14.01 17.65
CA VAL A 1112 -17.16 14.68 16.99
C VAL A 1112 -16.79 14.95 15.53
N ALA A 1113 -17.49 14.32 14.59
CA ALA A 1113 -17.34 14.58 13.16
C ALA A 1113 -18.03 15.92 12.79
N PRO A 1114 -17.33 16.93 12.24
CA PRO A 1114 -17.94 18.21 11.87
C PRO A 1114 -18.84 18.12 10.62
N PHE A 1115 -18.69 17.06 9.82
CA PHE A 1115 -19.46 16.80 8.61
C PHE A 1115 -19.78 15.31 8.49
N VAL A 1116 -21.07 14.97 8.39
CA VAL A 1116 -21.56 13.60 8.20
C VAL A 1116 -22.71 13.59 7.19
N ILE A 1117 -22.68 12.63 6.26
CA ILE A 1117 -23.83 12.27 5.42
C ILE A 1117 -24.27 10.87 5.84
N GLN A 1118 -25.52 10.69 6.23
CA GLN A 1118 -26.09 9.40 6.64
C GLN A 1118 -27.56 9.31 6.24
N GLY A 1119 -27.99 8.18 5.65
CA GLY A 1119 -29.39 7.96 5.27
C GLY A 1119 -29.95 8.99 4.26
N GLY A 1120 -29.08 9.58 3.44
CA GLY A 1120 -29.44 10.66 2.50
C GLY A 1120 -29.59 12.05 3.12
N GLN A 1121 -29.32 12.22 4.42
CA GLN A 1121 -29.33 13.53 5.10
C GLN A 1121 -27.90 13.97 5.41
N THR A 1122 -27.65 15.29 5.31
CA THR A 1122 -26.34 15.90 5.62
C THR A 1122 -26.42 16.65 6.95
N PHE A 1123 -25.53 16.31 7.87
CA PHE A 1123 -25.40 16.89 9.20
C PHE A 1123 -24.10 17.68 9.27
N ILE A 1124 -24.21 18.97 9.61
CA ILE A 1124 -23.09 19.89 9.75
C ILE A 1124 -23.29 20.63 11.08
N SER A 1125 -22.32 20.56 11.99
CA SER A 1125 -22.44 21.19 13.32
C SER A 1125 -22.16 22.69 13.29
N GLN A 1126 -21.22 23.13 12.44
CA GLN A 1126 -20.88 24.53 12.22
C GLN A 1126 -20.33 24.71 10.80
N ALA A 1127 -20.67 25.83 10.14
CA ALA A 1127 -20.17 26.17 8.81
C ALA A 1127 -19.82 27.66 8.71
N LEU A 1128 -18.72 27.98 8.03
CA LEU A 1128 -18.34 29.33 7.64
C LEU A 1128 -18.54 29.48 6.13
N ILE A 1129 -19.43 30.40 5.72
CA ILE A 1129 -19.82 30.59 4.32
C ILE A 1129 -19.48 32.03 3.92
N GLY A 1130 -18.43 32.21 3.10
CA GLY A 1130 -17.97 33.55 2.70
C GLY A 1130 -18.95 34.31 1.80
N THR A 1131 -19.70 33.61 0.94
CA THR A 1131 -20.83 34.15 0.17
C THR A 1131 -21.76 32.99 -0.19
N GLY A 1132 -23.03 33.06 0.22
CA GLY A 1132 -24.00 31.98 0.01
C GLY A 1132 -25.19 32.42 -0.86
N TRP A 1133 -25.43 31.70 -1.96
CA TRP A 1133 -26.64 31.85 -2.77
C TRP A 1133 -27.68 30.80 -2.37
N ILE A 1134 -28.76 31.24 -1.72
CA ILE A 1134 -29.80 30.35 -1.18
C ILE A 1134 -31.12 30.64 -1.88
N THR A 1135 -31.48 29.82 -2.88
CA THR A 1135 -32.71 29.99 -3.69
C THR A 1135 -33.99 29.76 -2.89
N ASN A 1136 -33.96 28.83 -1.92
CA ASN A 1136 -35.04 28.54 -0.98
C ASN A 1136 -34.45 27.92 0.31
N ALA A 1137 -35.03 28.22 1.47
CA ALA A 1137 -34.53 27.75 2.78
C ALA A 1137 -35.63 27.14 3.65
N MET A 1138 -35.58 25.84 3.91
CA MET A 1138 -36.50 25.16 4.85
C MET A 1138 -35.98 25.25 6.30
N ILE A 1139 -35.95 26.46 6.83
CA ILE A 1139 -35.57 26.76 8.22
C ILE A 1139 -36.60 26.17 9.19
N GLY A 1140 -36.18 25.62 10.34
CA GLY A 1140 -37.07 25.02 11.34
C GLY A 1140 -38.13 26.00 11.87
N ASN A 1141 -37.72 26.96 12.71
CA ASN A 1141 -38.65 27.89 13.37
C ASN A 1141 -38.19 29.37 13.33
N THR A 1142 -36.90 29.63 13.57
CA THR A 1142 -36.29 30.98 13.56
C THR A 1142 -34.98 30.95 12.76
N ILE A 1143 -34.65 32.06 12.07
CA ILE A 1143 -33.28 32.42 11.71
C ILE A 1143 -32.99 33.83 12.27
N GLN A 1144 -31.79 34.08 12.78
CA GLN A 1144 -31.47 35.32 13.51
C GLN A 1144 -29.98 35.68 13.44
N SER A 1145 -29.64 36.93 13.73
CA SER A 1145 -28.25 37.37 13.88
C SER A 1145 -27.59 36.85 15.16
N THR A 1146 -26.28 36.63 15.09
CA THR A 1146 -25.41 36.43 16.27
C THR A 1146 -25.11 37.74 17.00
N ALA A 1147 -25.11 38.87 16.29
CA ALA A 1147 -25.08 40.20 16.89
C ALA A 1147 -26.41 40.52 17.58
N VAL A 1148 -26.33 41.16 18.75
CA VAL A 1148 -27.45 41.50 19.63
C VAL A 1148 -27.57 43.02 19.86
N ASP A 1149 -28.74 43.46 20.29
CA ASP A 1149 -29.00 44.81 20.80
C ASP A 1149 -28.50 44.98 22.24
N VAL A 1150 -28.62 46.20 22.77
CA VAL A 1150 -28.26 46.54 24.16
C VAL A 1150 -29.04 45.76 25.23
N ASN A 1151 -30.06 45.00 24.85
CA ASN A 1151 -30.88 44.17 25.73
C ASN A 1151 -30.66 42.66 25.47
N GLY A 1152 -29.60 42.27 24.75
CA GLY A 1152 -29.27 40.88 24.43
C GLY A 1152 -30.15 40.21 23.35
N ASN A 1153 -31.03 40.94 22.69
CA ASN A 1153 -31.90 40.40 21.64
C ASN A 1153 -31.21 40.43 20.28
N PRO A 1154 -31.36 39.42 19.40
CA PRO A 1154 -30.80 39.48 18.04
C PRO A 1154 -31.19 40.75 17.28
N LEU A 1155 -30.21 41.44 16.68
CA LEU A 1155 -30.41 42.61 15.83
C LEU A 1155 -31.40 42.37 14.68
N TRP A 1156 -31.50 41.15 14.18
CA TRP A 1156 -32.67 40.72 13.44
C TRP A 1156 -33.01 39.25 13.69
N SER A 1157 -34.29 38.93 13.59
CA SER A 1157 -34.83 37.59 13.79
C SER A 1157 -36.08 37.40 12.93
N LEU A 1158 -36.07 36.45 12.00
CA LEU A 1158 -37.24 36.01 11.25
C LEU A 1158 -37.73 34.69 11.85
N ASN A 1159 -38.90 34.72 12.48
CA ASN A 1159 -39.58 33.56 13.05
C ASN A 1159 -40.86 33.25 12.25
N LYS A 1160 -41.14 31.97 11.99
CA LYS A 1160 -42.29 31.54 11.18
C LYS A 1160 -43.66 31.80 11.82
N THR A 1161 -43.72 31.95 13.14
CA THR A 1161 -44.94 32.17 13.91
C THR A 1161 -45.16 33.65 14.24
N THR A 1162 -44.09 34.40 14.53
CA THR A 1162 -44.17 35.82 14.99
C THR A 1162 -43.66 36.86 13.99
N GLY A 1163 -43.12 36.44 12.83
CA GLY A 1163 -42.72 37.34 11.75
C GLY A 1163 -41.25 37.78 11.78
N LEU A 1164 -40.94 38.84 11.04
CA LEU A 1164 -39.61 39.46 11.01
C LEU A 1164 -39.53 40.56 12.07
N VAL A 1165 -38.48 40.55 12.88
CA VAL A 1165 -38.11 41.66 13.76
C VAL A 1165 -36.71 42.15 13.38
N MET A 1166 -36.53 43.46 13.30
CA MET A 1166 -35.24 44.15 13.11
C MET A 1166 -35.07 45.21 14.21
N ARG A 1167 -33.88 45.34 14.78
CA ARG A 1167 -33.54 46.21 15.93
C ARG A 1167 -32.29 47.05 15.62
N GLY A 1168 -32.17 48.22 16.26
CA GLY A 1168 -30.96 49.03 16.18
C GLY A 1168 -29.81 48.46 17.03
N SER A 1169 -28.57 48.55 16.54
CA SER A 1169 -27.38 48.12 17.30
C SER A 1169 -27.02 49.03 18.47
N SER A 1170 -27.47 50.29 18.45
CA SER A 1170 -27.18 51.32 19.45
C SER A 1170 -28.42 51.92 20.13
N ALA A 1171 -29.62 51.38 19.85
CA ALA A 1171 -30.87 51.88 20.41
C ALA A 1171 -31.98 50.81 20.35
N ALA A 1172 -32.81 50.73 21.39
CA ALA A 1172 -33.92 49.77 21.54
C ALA A 1172 -35.10 49.95 20.55
N GLY A 1173 -34.94 50.79 19.52
CA GLY A 1173 -35.92 50.95 18.45
C GLY A 1173 -35.97 49.70 17.56
N ARG A 1174 -37.18 49.29 17.18
CA ARG A 1174 -37.40 48.03 16.44
C ARG A 1174 -38.53 48.12 15.43
N THR A 1175 -38.41 47.38 14.34
CA THR A 1175 -39.49 47.14 13.38
C THR A 1175 -39.89 45.67 13.41
N GLU A 1176 -41.18 45.41 13.59
CA GLU A 1176 -41.83 44.10 13.51
C GLU A 1176 -42.64 44.04 12.21
N ILE A 1177 -42.64 42.91 11.52
CA ILE A 1177 -43.46 42.66 10.32
C ILE A 1177 -44.05 41.25 10.44
N ASP A 1178 -45.36 41.18 10.69
CA ASP A 1178 -46.13 39.93 10.78
C ASP A 1178 -47.16 39.82 9.64
N GLY A 1179 -47.95 38.74 9.65
CA GLY A 1179 -48.97 38.45 8.62
C GLY A 1179 -50.09 39.49 8.50
N ASN A 1180 -50.23 40.40 9.47
CA ASN A 1180 -51.19 41.51 9.43
C ASN A 1180 -50.50 42.82 8.99
N GLY A 1181 -49.20 43.00 9.26
CA GLY A 1181 -48.46 44.16 8.75
C GLY A 1181 -47.18 44.51 9.49
N GLY A 1182 -46.59 45.64 9.10
CA GLY A 1182 -45.42 46.23 9.71
C GLY A 1182 -45.75 47.25 10.81
N ARG A 1183 -44.95 47.25 11.89
CA ARG A 1183 -44.99 48.18 13.03
C ARG A 1183 -43.57 48.62 13.38
N THR A 1184 -43.30 49.92 13.39
CA THR A 1184 -41.99 50.48 13.80
C THR A 1184 -42.13 51.26 15.10
N TYR A 1185 -41.34 50.89 16.09
CA TYR A 1185 -41.26 51.47 17.42
C TYR A 1185 -39.93 52.22 17.59
N ASP A 1186 -39.96 53.35 18.29
CA ASP A 1186 -38.74 54.06 18.68
C ASP A 1186 -38.05 53.42 19.89
N SER A 1187 -36.93 54.01 20.32
CA SER A 1187 -36.16 53.61 21.50
C SER A 1187 -36.91 53.71 22.83
N SER A 1188 -38.08 54.34 22.85
CA SER A 1188 -38.98 54.45 24.00
C SER A 1188 -40.19 53.52 23.88
N GLY A 1189 -40.14 52.54 22.95
CA GLY A 1189 -41.23 51.59 22.71
C GLY A 1189 -42.50 52.21 22.12
N THR A 1190 -42.46 53.47 21.66
CA THR A 1190 -43.62 54.17 21.10
C THR A 1190 -43.78 53.84 19.62
N LEU A 1191 -44.95 53.38 19.21
CA LEU A 1191 -45.28 53.09 17.81
C LEU A 1191 -45.25 54.38 16.98
N ARG A 1192 -44.35 54.46 15.99
CA ARG A 1192 -44.19 55.60 15.08
C ARG A 1192 -44.76 55.38 13.70
N VAL A 1193 -44.77 54.14 13.20
CA VAL A 1193 -45.31 53.77 11.89
C VAL A 1193 -46.04 52.44 11.97
N ARG A 1194 -47.22 52.33 11.35
CA ARG A 1194 -47.93 51.05 11.11
C ARG A 1194 -48.48 51.02 9.70
N TRP A 1195 -48.38 49.87 9.03
CA TRP A 1195 -48.88 49.64 7.67
C TRP A 1195 -49.27 48.16 7.50
N GLY A 1196 -50.28 47.86 6.67
CA GLY A 1196 -50.80 46.49 6.48
C GLY A 1196 -52.32 46.44 6.45
N ILE A 1197 -52.90 45.33 6.91
CA ILE A 1197 -54.33 45.17 7.20
C ILE A 1197 -54.50 45.22 8.72
N TRP A 1198 -55.39 46.06 9.24
CA TRP A 1198 -55.38 46.47 10.65
C TRP A 1198 -56.69 46.32 11.40
#